data_AF-A0A0E9M255-F1
#
_entry.id   AF-A0A0E9M255-F1
#
_cell.length_a   1.000
_cell.length_b   1.000
_cell.length_c   1.000
_cell.angle_alpha   90.00
_cell.angle_beta   90.00
_cell.angle_gamma   90.00
#
_symmetry.space_group_name_H-M   'P 1'
#
loop_
_entity.id
_entity.type
_entity.pdbx_description
1 polymer ?
#
loop_
_entity_poly.entity_id
_entity_poly.type
_entity_poly.pdbx_seq_one_letter_code
_entity_poly.pdbx_strand_id
1 'polypeptide(L)'
;MQIASQYLALKYGIAIDNDIFTAPVGYDANMAGIGKEADGIHALASVSGLYIQENGSFDNGEYLFVSESDVINDSPVTSNLPSGVEERWKKDFSISKVGSFNASVIFDLSEGIVNGHYPSDIDNYVLLYRAGTAGDYSVVPGALVEFGSNTQVKFDVADADLQDGYYTLGTTDQYASPVIGKDGVTWYTLVSGDWNDPQIWTLDPAGMLPNNPTNTYPQQASDNIVIRNGRTVTVLSNDLIGNRLTIDGRLDLGTTNGHLFSEIRGNGRVLMAADNFPDGDASHFTGGGKGEGTVQFYGGSYDIAQSRRFFNVEIGLNAIGETVTLLDDLTVEGYLKIDRGGLRINNDASTSVLDIDIQGNVYVEANGRISTGEGNTRGSYSIGGSMPATGEYHNIFHQFRVGGDFINRGSVRLTNQTAPVYNQFADNGAVTLRFYGGANNIMQLYGLTDLYNLVVEKGTDRTYSLEVFSDDVAYFTLFGPNSAGRVTNSPFSAANPEVRKALWIRSGTLKLTGEISIPTLTEGSSGGGNGDYAVGQNAALWIAGTGVSVYSTASDQNQITGYETTATGVATGGSNQAMSLYGAFRISDGVFGTRNSAGFIFWSESYAQVRMDGGTVDVSQFRSGAVGGGKTSYTQTGGTFVVRGNVTEAGEKSSSYAIFGFDSEDAVFNMSGGSILLHDTGGGDVNGLYIPSTTGNYNVTGGSIIIDIPNNRNFEIASNANLWNLEIKRYDATGTSTVLLKQDLKVGRDFIINDNTLVEVQDGTDYYDLYVGRNFDLKSSGDYQAGENTTHFYSNQSGVIYARNNSVAAPLVFHDVIINKDQAWDPTIFRAVSLGSTGRTTDPTDINNTAIKILGDLKINRGEFNTFRYKVAHTGNIEIVDGRILANATNPGRIVLNGTTEQTIKGALTQQQSFGTIELVNTAGAKLLSSIEVSDFYLHTGLMNLDTYNLRVTGSIAATNGVFGADRMFVTAGNASDGGLTLPLFLENRDYSNEQVLLFPIGSETQFNTGAVLVEGNPGEVSGDFTMNGVNKSHPSASNAADVLNYYWVLRHSGLESVNQNSISYQFSYQPGGLDNNWRAARLIEGTTDWITGSNNTVNSPVVNFSSAGIVSGDFTAGKNNGFNSLTVITVVLQMATGLIKALGQLSVMVVLLQIKRLIPMTLLRLATMVLRAALPDIGLH
;
A
#
# COMPACT_ATOMS: atom_id res chain seq x y z
N MET A 1 5.13 73.54 -15.57
CA MET A 1 4.16 74.13 -16.54
C MET A 1 4.79 75.21 -17.43
N GLN A 2 5.82 75.93 -16.97
CA GLN A 2 6.48 77.00 -17.72
C GLN A 2 6.94 76.59 -19.14
N ILE A 3 7.63 75.46 -19.30
CA ILE A 3 8.11 74.95 -20.61
C ILE A 3 6.95 74.65 -21.58
N ALA A 4 5.87 74.06 -21.07
CA ALA A 4 4.68 73.78 -21.88
C ALA A 4 3.99 75.07 -22.36
N SER A 5 3.97 76.12 -21.53
CA SER A 5 3.46 77.44 -21.93
C SER A 5 4.30 78.05 -23.06
N GLN A 6 5.64 77.95 -23.00
CA GLN A 6 6.51 78.42 -24.09
C GLN A 6 6.26 77.63 -25.39
N TYR A 7 6.13 76.30 -25.30
CA TYR A 7 5.81 75.45 -26.44
C TYR A 7 4.49 75.84 -27.12
N LEU A 8 3.44 76.08 -26.33
CA LEU A 8 2.14 76.50 -26.84
C LEU A 8 2.18 77.93 -27.42
N ALA A 9 2.94 78.83 -26.81
CA ALA A 9 3.17 80.19 -27.31
C ALA A 9 3.83 80.17 -28.69
N LEU A 10 4.90 79.38 -28.85
CA LEU A 10 5.58 79.21 -30.13
C LEU A 10 4.66 78.56 -31.18
N LYS A 11 4.00 77.45 -30.83
CA LYS A 11 3.20 76.66 -31.78
C LYS A 11 1.96 77.38 -32.30
N TYR A 12 1.32 78.20 -31.47
CA TYR A 12 0.04 78.84 -31.79
C TYR A 12 0.15 80.36 -31.98
N GLY A 13 1.33 80.95 -31.78
CA GLY A 13 1.54 82.40 -31.88
C GLY A 13 0.73 83.19 -30.84
N ILE A 14 0.56 82.64 -29.63
CA ILE A 14 -0.21 83.26 -28.54
C ILE A 14 0.72 83.96 -27.55
N ALA A 15 0.37 85.17 -27.12
CA ALA A 15 1.11 85.91 -26.09
C ALA A 15 0.86 85.29 -24.70
N ILE A 16 1.92 85.18 -23.89
CA ILE A 16 1.88 84.69 -22.51
C ILE A 16 2.57 85.67 -21.55
N ASP A 17 2.13 85.70 -20.29
CA ASP A 17 2.58 86.71 -19.30
C ASP A 17 4.03 86.49 -18.81
N ASN A 18 4.60 85.30 -19.00
CA ASN A 18 5.96 84.93 -18.58
C ASN A 18 6.74 84.33 -19.76
N ASP A 19 6.80 85.05 -20.88
CA ASP A 19 7.56 84.68 -22.07
C ASP A 19 9.07 84.82 -21.77
N ILE A 20 9.73 83.68 -21.64
CA ILE A 20 11.17 83.59 -21.33
C ILE A 20 11.94 82.92 -22.48
N PHE A 21 11.26 82.64 -23.60
CA PHE A 21 11.86 82.00 -24.76
C PHE A 21 11.24 82.55 -26.05
N THR A 22 12.08 83.19 -26.85
CA THR A 22 11.71 83.61 -28.20
C THR A 22 12.60 82.89 -29.21
N ALA A 23 12.00 82.05 -30.05
CA ALA A 23 12.73 81.38 -31.12
C ALA A 23 13.24 82.41 -32.16
N PRO A 24 14.48 82.27 -32.66
CA PRO A 24 14.95 83.09 -33.77
C PRO A 24 14.12 82.87 -35.04
N VAL A 25 14.07 83.89 -35.92
CA VAL A 25 13.37 83.80 -37.20
C VAL A 25 13.90 82.63 -38.03
N GLY A 26 13.02 81.70 -38.41
CA GLY A 26 13.35 80.47 -39.15
C GLY A 26 13.75 79.27 -38.29
N TYR A 27 13.63 79.39 -36.96
CA TYR A 27 13.88 78.34 -35.96
C TYR A 27 12.65 78.05 -35.09
N ASP A 28 11.45 78.25 -35.63
CA ASP A 28 10.16 78.16 -34.93
C ASP A 28 9.36 76.90 -35.30
N ALA A 29 9.94 75.96 -36.06
CA ALA A 29 9.24 74.74 -36.51
C ALA A 29 8.78 73.87 -35.34
N ASN A 30 9.62 73.76 -34.30
CA ASN A 30 9.33 73.04 -33.07
C ASN A 30 10.30 73.47 -31.96
N MET A 31 9.97 73.17 -30.71
CA MET A 31 10.86 73.41 -29.58
C MET A 31 10.76 72.34 -28.51
N ALA A 32 11.83 72.23 -27.72
CA ALA A 32 11.89 71.47 -26.47
C ALA A 32 12.59 72.32 -25.40
N GLY A 33 12.40 71.96 -24.13
CA GLY A 33 13.09 72.65 -23.05
C GLY A 33 13.23 71.77 -21.83
N ILE A 34 14.29 72.00 -21.06
CA ILE A 34 14.50 71.45 -19.72
C ILE A 34 14.58 72.62 -18.73
N GLY A 35 14.26 72.38 -17.47
CA GLY A 35 14.19 73.46 -16.50
C GLY A 35 13.70 73.03 -15.13
N LYS A 36 13.90 73.89 -14.13
CA LYS A 36 13.49 73.62 -12.75
C LYS A 36 12.72 74.80 -12.15
N GLU A 37 11.63 74.45 -11.48
CA GLU A 37 10.79 75.32 -10.68
C GLU A 37 10.75 74.82 -9.23
N ALA A 38 10.19 75.61 -8.32
CA ALA A 38 10.08 75.23 -6.91
C ALA A 38 9.21 73.98 -6.70
N ASP A 39 8.35 73.66 -7.67
CA ASP A 39 7.41 72.54 -7.65
C ASP A 39 7.86 71.32 -8.49
N GLY A 40 9.01 71.37 -9.16
CA GLY A 40 9.54 70.22 -9.90
C GLY A 40 10.64 70.53 -10.92
N ILE A 41 11.24 69.47 -11.47
CA ILE A 41 12.27 69.54 -12.51
C ILE A 41 11.83 68.75 -13.74
N HIS A 42 12.17 69.25 -14.93
CA HIS A 42 12.10 68.53 -16.18
C HIS A 42 13.51 68.44 -16.76
N ALA A 43 14.15 67.28 -16.59
CA ALA A 43 15.60 67.11 -16.76
C ALA A 43 16.04 66.53 -18.12
N LEU A 44 15.11 66.11 -18.97
CA LEU A 44 15.40 65.56 -20.31
C LEU A 44 14.28 65.96 -21.27
N ALA A 45 14.65 66.52 -22.41
CA ALA A 45 13.71 66.85 -23.48
C ALA A 45 14.37 66.66 -24.85
N SER A 46 13.56 66.50 -25.91
CA SER A 46 14.08 66.29 -27.26
C SER A 46 13.26 66.96 -28.34
N VAL A 47 13.94 67.30 -29.44
CA VAL A 47 13.36 67.84 -30.68
C VAL A 47 14.12 67.29 -31.88
N SER A 48 13.43 66.54 -32.74
CA SER A 48 13.93 66.05 -34.05
C SER A 48 15.35 65.47 -34.02
N GLY A 49 15.57 64.52 -33.11
CA GLY A 49 16.85 63.82 -32.94
C GLY A 49 17.93 64.58 -32.17
N LEU A 50 17.65 65.79 -31.66
CA LEU A 50 18.48 66.43 -30.64
C LEU A 50 17.82 66.29 -29.27
N TYR A 51 18.58 65.81 -28.30
CA TYR A 51 18.19 65.71 -26.90
C TYR A 51 19.04 66.67 -26.06
N ILE A 52 18.40 67.29 -25.08
CA ILE A 52 19.06 68.09 -24.05
C ILE A 52 18.75 67.49 -22.68
N GLN A 53 19.79 67.29 -21.89
CA GLN A 53 19.69 66.68 -20.56
C GLN A 53 20.38 67.57 -19.53
N GLU A 54 19.80 67.65 -18.33
CA GLU A 54 20.47 68.26 -17.18
C GLU A 54 21.78 67.50 -16.90
N ASN A 55 22.89 68.23 -16.81
CA ASN A 55 24.21 67.67 -16.47
C ASN A 55 24.89 68.46 -15.35
N GLY A 56 24.15 68.66 -14.27
CA GLY A 56 24.52 69.49 -13.13
C GLY A 56 23.35 69.52 -12.16
N SER A 57 23.27 70.55 -11.31
CA SER A 57 22.06 70.81 -10.53
C SER A 57 21.47 72.12 -11.00
N PHE A 58 20.37 72.06 -11.76
CA PHE A 58 19.60 73.25 -12.08
C PHE A 58 19.12 73.89 -10.77
N ASP A 59 19.17 75.22 -10.71
CA ASP A 59 18.53 76.01 -9.67
C ASP A 59 17.10 76.41 -10.07
N ASN A 60 16.32 76.83 -9.08
CA ASN A 60 14.94 77.27 -9.31
C ASN A 60 14.90 78.52 -10.21
N GLY A 61 14.19 78.43 -11.33
CA GLY A 61 14.08 79.49 -12.35
C GLY A 61 15.09 79.37 -13.49
N GLU A 62 15.83 78.26 -13.58
CA GLU A 62 16.76 78.00 -14.68
C GLU A 62 16.13 77.12 -15.77
N TYR A 63 16.40 77.46 -17.03
CA TYR A 63 15.87 76.76 -18.19
C TYR A 63 16.88 76.72 -19.34
N LEU A 64 16.87 75.62 -20.09
CA LEU A 64 17.49 75.50 -21.39
C LEU A 64 16.41 75.20 -22.41
N PHE A 65 16.29 76.05 -23.42
CA PHE A 65 15.37 75.87 -24.52
C PHE A 65 16.14 75.57 -25.79
N VAL A 66 15.58 74.70 -26.60
CA VAL A 66 16.07 74.39 -27.93
C VAL A 66 14.94 74.51 -28.92
N SER A 67 15.21 75.15 -30.06
CA SER A 67 14.28 75.19 -31.17
C SER A 67 14.98 74.88 -32.49
N GLU A 68 14.22 74.31 -33.40
CA GLU A 68 14.77 73.74 -34.63
C GLU A 68 14.53 74.64 -35.84
N SER A 69 15.50 74.64 -36.77
CA SER A 69 15.29 75.24 -38.09
C SER A 69 14.29 74.45 -38.94
N ASP A 70 13.65 75.14 -39.89
CA ASP A 70 12.81 74.54 -40.95
C ASP A 70 13.62 73.67 -41.94
N VAL A 71 14.94 73.54 -41.75
CA VAL A 71 15.83 72.79 -42.63
C VAL A 71 15.66 71.29 -42.39
N ILE A 72 15.42 70.55 -43.47
CA ILE A 72 15.43 69.08 -43.44
C ILE A 72 16.89 68.61 -43.38
N ASN A 73 17.21 67.79 -42.37
CA ASN A 73 18.52 67.16 -42.23
C ASN A 73 18.58 65.87 -43.07
N ASP A 74 18.75 66.02 -44.38
CA ASP A 74 18.70 64.92 -45.36
C ASP A 74 20.07 64.40 -45.79
N SER A 75 21.16 65.08 -45.41
CA SER A 75 22.53 64.78 -45.84
C SER A 75 23.57 65.52 -44.99
N PRO A 76 24.79 64.97 -44.81
CA PRO A 76 25.93 65.73 -44.33
C PRO A 76 26.30 66.86 -45.27
N VAL A 77 26.85 67.95 -44.73
CA VAL A 77 27.36 69.08 -45.51
C VAL A 77 28.80 69.42 -45.15
N THR A 78 29.56 69.87 -46.15
CA THR A 78 30.99 70.21 -46.04
C THR A 78 31.25 71.72 -46.03
N SER A 79 30.21 72.52 -45.81
CA SER A 79 30.27 73.99 -45.79
C SER A 79 30.05 74.55 -44.38
N ASN A 80 30.57 75.75 -44.14
CA ASN A 80 30.56 76.42 -42.84
C ASN A 80 31.26 75.61 -41.74
N LEU A 81 32.51 75.19 -41.98
CA LEU A 81 33.26 74.34 -41.06
C LEU A 81 34.47 75.10 -40.49
N PRO A 82 34.80 74.93 -39.20
CA PRO A 82 36.08 75.34 -38.66
C PRO A 82 37.23 74.48 -39.23
N SER A 83 38.46 74.95 -39.09
CA SER A 83 39.65 74.17 -39.49
C SER A 83 39.71 72.84 -38.74
N GLY A 84 39.91 71.74 -39.48
CA GLY A 84 40.04 70.38 -38.92
C GLY A 84 38.73 69.58 -38.86
N VAL A 85 37.58 70.18 -39.17
CA VAL A 85 36.29 69.50 -39.26
C VAL A 85 35.97 69.29 -40.74
N GLU A 86 35.54 68.07 -41.11
CA GLU A 86 35.39 67.64 -42.50
C GLU A 86 33.93 67.66 -42.98
N GLU A 87 32.99 67.37 -42.08
CA GLU A 87 31.55 67.46 -42.36
C GLU A 87 30.74 67.77 -41.09
N ARG A 88 29.48 68.19 -41.29
CA ARG A 88 28.50 68.43 -40.23
C ARG A 88 27.09 68.06 -40.66
N TRP A 89 26.15 67.98 -39.71
CA TRP A 89 24.73 67.96 -40.04
C TRP A 89 24.33 69.24 -40.78
N LYS A 90 23.47 69.08 -41.80
CA LYS A 90 22.90 70.20 -42.57
C LYS A 90 22.04 71.09 -41.68
N LYS A 91 21.29 70.46 -40.78
CA LYS A 91 20.45 71.11 -39.77
C LYS A 91 21.26 71.52 -38.55
N ASP A 92 20.88 72.65 -37.98
CA ASP A 92 21.33 73.17 -36.71
C ASP A 92 20.13 73.52 -35.82
N PHE A 93 20.42 73.66 -34.53
CA PHE A 93 19.43 73.91 -33.49
C PHE A 93 19.80 75.18 -32.74
N SER A 94 18.84 76.06 -32.53
CA SER A 94 19.01 77.24 -31.70
C SER A 94 18.85 76.85 -30.25
N ILE A 95 19.87 77.06 -29.43
CA ILE A 95 19.82 76.90 -27.98
C ILE A 95 19.80 78.28 -27.33
N SER A 96 18.92 78.45 -26.34
CA SER A 96 18.88 79.63 -25.47
C SER A 96 18.76 79.22 -24.02
N LYS A 97 19.58 79.81 -23.16
CA LYS A 97 19.64 79.51 -21.73
C LYS A 97 19.18 80.69 -20.87
N VAL A 98 18.52 80.37 -19.77
CA VAL A 98 18.16 81.29 -18.71
C VAL A 98 18.74 80.72 -17.41
N GLY A 99 19.84 81.28 -16.91
CA GLY A 99 20.57 80.76 -15.73
C GLY A 99 22.02 80.38 -16.02
N SER A 100 22.67 79.73 -15.05
CA SER A 100 24.06 79.26 -15.11
C SER A 100 24.15 77.78 -14.71
N PHE A 101 24.28 76.91 -15.71
CA PHE A 101 24.26 75.46 -15.50
C PHE A 101 25.02 74.71 -16.60
N ASN A 102 25.42 73.49 -16.27
CA ASN A 102 25.96 72.53 -17.22
C ASN A 102 24.82 71.73 -17.85
N ALA A 103 24.96 71.32 -19.10
CA ALA A 103 23.98 70.49 -19.79
C ALA A 103 24.66 69.49 -20.74
N SER A 104 23.98 68.37 -21.00
CA SER A 104 24.36 67.47 -22.08
C SER A 104 23.57 67.81 -23.34
N VAL A 105 24.27 67.88 -24.48
CA VAL A 105 23.70 68.04 -25.82
C VAL A 105 23.95 66.73 -26.57
N ILE A 106 22.88 66.04 -26.97
CA ILE A 106 22.96 64.67 -27.49
C ILE A 106 22.30 64.61 -28.86
N PHE A 107 23.00 64.08 -29.86
CA PHE A 107 22.51 63.89 -31.22
C PHE A 107 22.23 62.42 -31.48
N ASP A 108 20.99 62.09 -31.82
CA ASP A 108 20.59 60.76 -32.30
C ASP A 108 20.62 60.73 -33.82
N LEU A 109 21.55 59.96 -34.39
CA LEU A 109 21.71 59.87 -35.83
C LEU A 109 20.46 59.26 -36.48
N SER A 110 19.88 58.22 -35.88
CA SER A 110 18.73 57.51 -36.47
C SER A 110 17.45 58.35 -36.54
N GLU A 111 17.32 59.33 -35.65
CA GLU A 111 16.16 60.23 -35.58
C GLU A 111 16.44 61.59 -36.24
N GLY A 112 17.68 62.08 -36.12
CA GLY A 112 18.05 63.47 -36.41
C GLY A 112 18.53 63.71 -37.83
N ILE A 113 18.95 62.68 -38.58
CA ILE A 113 19.31 62.76 -40.00
C ILE A 113 18.67 61.62 -40.80
N VAL A 114 18.21 61.92 -42.01
CA VAL A 114 17.59 60.90 -42.90
C VAL A 114 18.62 59.82 -43.23
N ASN A 115 18.25 58.54 -43.03
CA ASN A 115 19.13 57.38 -43.13
C ASN A 115 20.33 57.44 -42.16
N GLY A 116 20.16 57.99 -40.96
CA GLY A 116 21.21 57.89 -39.96
C GLY A 116 21.48 56.45 -39.53
N HIS A 117 22.77 56.13 -39.45
CA HIS A 117 23.30 54.84 -39.04
C HIS A 117 23.98 54.97 -37.66
N TYR A 118 25.00 54.15 -37.38
CA TYR A 118 25.63 54.08 -36.06
C TYR A 118 26.86 54.98 -35.95
N PRO A 119 27.07 55.67 -34.81
CA PRO A 119 28.33 56.37 -34.56
C PRO A 119 29.49 55.36 -34.54
N SER A 120 30.64 55.76 -35.08
CA SER A 120 31.83 54.90 -35.19
C SER A 120 32.87 55.26 -34.13
N ASP A 121 34.04 55.77 -34.50
CA ASP A 121 35.04 56.25 -33.55
C ASP A 121 34.58 57.58 -32.93
N ILE A 122 34.30 57.54 -31.62
CA ILE A 122 33.63 58.62 -30.89
C ILE A 122 34.46 59.90 -30.82
N ASP A 123 35.79 59.77 -30.79
CA ASP A 123 36.74 60.87 -30.63
C ASP A 123 36.78 61.79 -31.85
N ASN A 124 36.24 61.33 -32.99
CA ASN A 124 36.14 62.14 -34.20
C ASN A 124 34.92 63.08 -34.19
N TYR A 125 33.91 62.85 -33.36
CA TYR A 125 32.73 63.72 -33.32
C TYR A 125 32.98 64.97 -32.49
N VAL A 126 32.51 66.12 -32.98
CA VAL A 126 32.68 67.42 -32.33
C VAL A 126 31.37 68.18 -32.26
N LEU A 127 31.16 68.90 -31.16
CA LEU A 127 30.05 69.84 -31.02
C LEU A 127 30.43 71.17 -31.67
N LEU A 128 29.64 71.60 -32.65
CA LEU A 128 29.86 72.85 -33.37
C LEU A 128 28.92 73.94 -32.87
N TYR A 129 29.43 75.16 -32.70
CA TYR A 129 28.71 76.35 -32.25
C TYR A 129 28.96 77.57 -33.14
N ARG A 130 27.94 78.42 -33.31
CA ARG A 130 28.05 79.78 -33.84
C ARG A 130 27.02 80.73 -33.21
N ALA A 131 27.36 82.02 -33.09
CA ALA A 131 26.50 83.03 -32.47
C ALA A 131 25.39 83.59 -33.38
N GLY A 132 25.45 83.36 -34.70
CA GLY A 132 24.50 83.91 -35.68
C GLY A 132 24.15 82.89 -36.77
N THR A 133 23.14 83.20 -37.60
CA THR A 133 22.62 82.28 -38.64
C THR A 133 23.50 82.10 -39.88
N ALA A 134 24.60 82.85 -39.98
CA ALA A 134 25.52 82.82 -41.11
C ALA A 134 27.00 82.86 -40.65
N GLY A 135 27.90 82.38 -41.50
CA GLY A 135 29.32 82.24 -41.19
C GLY A 135 29.70 80.82 -40.77
N ASP A 136 31.01 80.61 -40.61
CA ASP A 136 31.58 79.32 -40.22
C ASP A 136 31.35 79.05 -38.72
N TYR A 137 31.20 77.77 -38.37
CA TYR A 137 31.11 77.35 -36.97
C TYR A 137 32.49 77.34 -36.30
N SER A 138 32.48 77.25 -34.97
CA SER A 138 33.62 76.95 -34.12
C SER A 138 33.36 75.67 -33.34
N VAL A 139 34.41 74.90 -33.02
CA VAL A 139 34.28 73.75 -32.11
C VAL A 139 34.09 74.28 -30.69
N VAL A 140 33.12 73.74 -29.95
CA VAL A 140 32.90 74.10 -28.53
C VAL A 140 34.09 73.60 -27.70
N PRO A 141 34.90 74.48 -27.10
CA PRO A 141 36.06 74.06 -26.33
C PRO A 141 35.64 73.26 -25.10
N GLY A 142 36.35 72.16 -24.81
CA GLY A 142 36.18 71.42 -23.56
C GLY A 142 34.90 70.58 -23.44
N ALA A 143 34.06 70.49 -24.47
CA ALA A 143 32.94 69.56 -24.50
C ALA A 143 33.45 68.11 -24.51
N LEU A 144 33.02 67.30 -23.53
CA LEU A 144 33.40 65.89 -23.44
C LEU A 144 32.46 65.06 -24.31
N VAL A 145 33.00 64.33 -25.29
CA VAL A 145 32.23 63.47 -26.19
C VAL A 145 32.24 62.02 -25.70
N GLU A 146 31.09 61.37 -25.73
CA GLU A 146 30.93 59.96 -25.41
C GLU A 146 29.75 59.34 -26.19
N PHE A 147 29.68 58.02 -26.23
CA PHE A 147 28.50 57.34 -26.75
C PHE A 147 27.31 57.58 -25.83
N GLY A 148 26.17 57.95 -26.41
CA GLY A 148 24.88 57.89 -25.73
C GLY A 148 24.31 56.46 -25.79
N SER A 149 23.06 56.33 -26.20
CA SER A 149 22.52 55.03 -26.64
C SER A 149 23.04 54.62 -28.05
N ASN A 150 22.54 53.50 -28.59
CA ASN A 150 23.05 52.82 -29.79
C ASN A 150 23.36 53.72 -31.00
N THR A 151 22.57 54.78 -31.21
CA THR A 151 22.66 55.70 -32.36
C THR A 151 23.03 57.12 -31.95
N GLN A 152 23.54 57.34 -30.73
CA GLN A 152 23.70 58.66 -30.15
C GLN A 152 25.14 59.08 -29.91
N VAL A 153 25.43 60.36 -30.17
CA VAL A 153 26.65 61.06 -29.77
C VAL A 153 26.27 62.07 -28.70
N LYS A 154 26.82 61.91 -27.49
CA LYS A 154 26.55 62.77 -26.33
C LYS A 154 27.73 63.70 -26.09
N PHE A 155 27.42 64.98 -25.88
CA PHE A 155 28.38 65.99 -25.45
C PHE A 155 27.98 66.57 -24.10
N ASP A 156 28.89 66.50 -23.14
CA ASP A 156 28.74 67.16 -21.85
C ASP A 156 29.42 68.55 -21.90
N VAL A 157 28.62 69.60 -21.69
CA VAL A 157 29.03 71.00 -21.89
C VAL A 157 28.92 71.77 -20.57
N ALA A 158 30.02 72.42 -20.17
CA ALA A 158 30.06 73.27 -18.99
C ALA A 158 29.35 74.62 -19.23
N ASP A 159 28.82 75.25 -18.18
CA ASP A 159 28.11 76.54 -18.26
C ASP A 159 28.90 77.63 -19.01
N ALA A 160 30.22 77.66 -18.82
CA ALA A 160 31.11 78.62 -19.46
C ALA A 160 31.13 78.51 -20.99
N ASP A 161 30.91 77.31 -21.53
CA ASP A 161 30.99 77.00 -22.97
C ASP A 161 29.60 76.79 -23.59
N LEU A 162 28.55 76.63 -22.77
CA LEU A 162 27.15 76.60 -23.20
C LEU A 162 26.62 78.03 -23.38
N GLN A 163 26.64 78.54 -24.60
CA GLN A 163 26.21 79.89 -24.97
C GLN A 163 24.92 79.89 -25.80
N ASP A 164 24.17 81.00 -25.76
CA ASP A 164 23.05 81.23 -26.67
C ASP A 164 23.56 81.27 -28.12
N GLY A 165 22.90 80.53 -29.02
CA GLY A 165 23.27 80.46 -30.42
C GLY A 165 22.91 79.12 -31.07
N TYR A 166 23.64 78.75 -32.13
CA TYR A 166 23.28 77.64 -33.00
C TYR A 166 24.28 76.50 -32.89
N TYR A 167 23.76 75.29 -32.66
CA TYR A 167 24.53 74.07 -32.45
C TYR A 167 24.23 73.00 -33.49
N THR A 168 25.25 72.24 -33.87
CA THR A 168 25.11 71.10 -34.78
C THR A 168 26.22 70.06 -34.54
N LEU A 169 26.03 68.84 -35.05
CA LEU A 169 27.01 67.75 -34.95
C LEU A 169 28.03 67.87 -36.09
N GLY A 170 29.32 67.82 -35.78
CA GLY A 170 30.43 67.75 -36.74
C GLY A 170 31.29 66.51 -36.56
N THR A 171 32.16 66.23 -37.54
CA THR A 171 33.22 65.21 -37.42
C THR A 171 34.54 65.70 -38.00
N THR A 172 35.65 65.28 -37.41
CA THR A 172 37.02 65.52 -37.89
C THR A 172 37.51 64.47 -38.87
N ASP A 173 36.78 63.38 -39.06
CA ASP A 173 37.08 62.34 -40.05
C ASP A 173 35.78 61.79 -40.64
N GLN A 174 35.42 62.30 -41.81
CA GLN A 174 34.16 61.92 -42.49
C GLN A 174 34.18 60.46 -42.99
N TYR A 175 35.35 59.82 -43.05
CA TYR A 175 35.47 58.44 -43.51
C TYR A 175 35.48 57.46 -42.34
N ALA A 176 36.11 57.80 -41.22
CA ALA A 176 36.14 56.98 -40.02
C ALA A 176 34.81 57.07 -39.27
N SER A 177 34.28 58.28 -39.12
CA SER A 177 33.11 58.59 -38.29
C SER A 177 32.24 59.64 -38.97
N PRO A 178 31.56 59.29 -40.08
CA PRO A 178 30.65 60.22 -40.69
C PRO A 178 29.53 60.64 -39.74
N VAL A 179 29.04 61.87 -39.85
CA VAL A 179 27.90 62.42 -39.09
C VAL A 179 26.57 61.80 -39.49
N ILE A 180 26.50 61.07 -40.61
CA ILE A 180 25.38 60.17 -40.94
C ILE A 180 25.55 58.77 -40.31
N GLY A 181 26.72 58.44 -39.73
CA GLY A 181 27.03 57.14 -39.14
C GLY A 181 27.45 56.08 -40.17
N LYS A 182 27.91 54.92 -39.69
CA LYS A 182 28.26 53.74 -40.51
C LYS A 182 27.29 52.58 -40.30
N ASP A 183 27.14 51.77 -41.34
CA ASP A 183 26.45 50.48 -41.28
C ASP A 183 27.21 49.48 -40.40
N GLY A 184 26.53 48.85 -39.44
CA GLY A 184 27.03 47.63 -38.79
C GLY A 184 26.91 46.43 -39.72
N VAL A 185 27.91 45.54 -39.74
CA VAL A 185 27.93 44.38 -40.63
C VAL A 185 27.59 43.08 -39.90
N THR A 186 27.19 42.04 -40.64
CA THR A 186 27.02 40.69 -40.06
C THR A 186 28.17 39.78 -40.46
N TRP A 187 28.95 39.39 -39.46
CA TRP A 187 30.08 38.49 -39.58
C TRP A 187 29.66 37.04 -39.34
N TYR A 188 30.14 36.15 -40.20
CA TYR A 188 29.98 34.71 -40.07
C TYR A 188 31.35 34.05 -39.97
N THR A 189 31.50 33.04 -39.12
CA THR A 189 32.74 32.24 -39.10
C THR A 189 32.89 31.44 -40.40
N LEU A 190 34.05 31.53 -41.06
CA LEU A 190 34.47 30.78 -42.25
C LEU A 190 35.29 29.52 -41.91
N VAL A 191 36.11 29.58 -40.86
CA VAL A 191 36.88 28.47 -40.28
C VAL A 191 37.02 28.67 -38.77
N SER A 192 37.55 27.69 -38.05
CA SER A 192 37.91 27.84 -36.63
C SER A 192 39.23 28.59 -36.48
N GLY A 193 39.39 29.36 -35.40
CA GLY A 193 40.65 30.07 -35.10
C GLY A 193 40.48 31.18 -34.08
N ASP A 194 41.42 32.12 -34.06
CA ASP A 194 41.43 33.29 -33.16
C ASP A 194 40.44 34.36 -33.63
N TRP A 195 39.68 34.95 -32.71
CA TRP A 195 38.71 36.01 -32.99
C TRP A 195 39.33 37.18 -33.75
N ASN A 196 40.57 37.55 -33.43
CA ASN A 196 41.23 38.69 -34.07
C ASN A 196 41.86 38.36 -35.43
N ASP A 197 41.81 37.10 -35.89
CA ASP A 197 42.29 36.71 -37.21
C ASP A 197 41.22 37.01 -38.28
N PRO A 198 41.43 37.99 -39.19
CA PRO A 198 40.46 38.29 -40.24
C PRO A 198 40.16 37.10 -41.16
N GLN A 199 41.06 36.11 -41.26
CA GLN A 199 40.90 34.95 -42.13
C GLN A 199 39.84 33.97 -41.65
N ILE A 200 39.43 34.04 -40.38
CA ILE A 200 38.38 33.18 -39.82
C ILE A 200 36.98 33.74 -40.07
N TRP A 201 36.87 34.99 -40.52
CA TRP A 201 35.60 35.70 -40.69
C TRP A 201 35.24 35.92 -42.15
N THR A 202 33.95 35.93 -42.44
CA THR A 202 33.40 36.24 -43.75
C THR A 202 32.07 36.97 -43.62
N LEU A 203 31.79 37.84 -44.58
CA LEU A 203 30.50 38.50 -44.77
C LEU A 203 29.55 37.66 -45.66
N ASP A 204 30.01 36.51 -46.17
CA ASP A 204 29.17 35.52 -46.85
C ASP A 204 28.19 34.90 -45.84
N PRO A 205 26.87 35.09 -45.99
CA PRO A 205 25.89 34.55 -45.07
C PRO A 205 25.96 33.04 -44.94
N ALA A 206 26.46 32.30 -45.93
CA ALA A 206 26.61 30.85 -45.85
C ALA A 206 27.86 30.40 -45.08
N GLY A 207 28.82 31.28 -44.80
CA GLY A 207 30.08 30.92 -44.13
C GLY A 207 30.94 29.94 -44.93
N MET A 208 30.81 29.93 -46.27
CA MET A 208 31.45 28.96 -47.16
C MET A 208 32.50 29.59 -48.07
N LEU A 209 32.39 30.89 -48.35
CA LEU A 209 33.32 31.62 -49.20
C LEU A 209 34.10 32.67 -48.41
N PRO A 210 35.40 32.89 -48.70
CA PRO A 210 36.17 33.99 -48.13
C PRO A 210 35.70 35.32 -48.72
N ASN A 211 34.74 35.96 -48.07
CA ASN A 211 34.20 37.28 -48.42
C ASN A 211 34.51 38.27 -47.30
N ASN A 212 35.77 38.68 -47.20
CA ASN A 212 36.24 39.69 -46.24
C ASN A 212 37.18 40.68 -46.95
N PRO A 213 36.65 41.55 -47.83
CA PRO A 213 37.47 42.39 -48.71
C PRO A 213 38.29 43.44 -47.95
N THR A 214 37.87 43.80 -46.74
CA THR A 214 38.54 44.76 -45.87
C THR A 214 39.59 44.13 -44.96
N ASN A 215 39.71 42.80 -44.96
CA ASN A 215 40.65 42.03 -44.14
C ASN A 215 40.62 42.46 -42.66
N THR A 216 39.42 42.60 -42.11
CA THR A 216 39.17 42.97 -40.70
C THR A 216 38.36 41.88 -39.99
N TYR A 217 38.16 42.04 -38.69
CA TYR A 217 37.37 41.14 -37.85
C TYR A 217 36.24 41.92 -37.14
N PRO A 218 35.29 41.24 -36.48
CA PRO A 218 34.21 41.89 -35.73
C PRO A 218 34.78 42.66 -34.53
N GLN A 219 34.55 43.97 -34.51
CA GLN A 219 35.11 44.87 -33.49
C GLN A 219 34.26 46.12 -33.25
N GLN A 220 33.14 46.30 -33.97
CA GLN A 220 32.27 47.46 -33.80
C GLN A 220 31.08 47.11 -32.91
N ALA A 221 30.64 48.05 -32.07
CA ALA A 221 29.44 47.89 -31.25
C ALA A 221 28.16 47.60 -32.08
N SER A 222 28.14 47.98 -33.37
CA SER A 222 27.04 47.73 -34.30
C SER A 222 27.11 46.37 -35.02
N ASP A 223 28.21 45.62 -34.87
CA ASP A 223 28.41 44.35 -35.57
C ASP A 223 27.50 43.25 -35.05
N ASN A 224 26.98 42.42 -35.96
CA ASN A 224 26.31 41.16 -35.62
C ASN A 224 27.27 40.00 -35.91
N ILE A 225 27.45 39.08 -34.98
CA ILE A 225 28.41 37.98 -35.06
C ILE A 225 27.67 36.66 -35.02
N VAL A 226 28.00 35.75 -35.95
CA VAL A 226 27.44 34.41 -36.04
C VAL A 226 28.56 33.37 -36.07
N ILE A 227 28.74 32.68 -34.96
CA ILE A 227 29.63 31.53 -34.84
C ILE A 227 28.86 30.30 -35.29
N ARG A 228 29.13 29.85 -36.52
CA ARG A 228 28.41 28.75 -37.16
C ARG A 228 28.71 27.40 -36.51
N ASN A 229 27.76 26.48 -36.62
CA ASN A 229 27.91 25.11 -36.13
C ASN A 229 29.17 24.43 -36.71
N GLY A 230 29.83 23.62 -35.89
CA GLY A 230 31.08 22.93 -36.22
C GLY A 230 32.34 23.80 -36.17
N ARG A 231 32.22 25.08 -35.78
CA ARG A 231 33.34 26.02 -35.66
C ARG A 231 33.69 26.31 -34.21
N THR A 232 34.95 26.64 -33.97
CA THR A 232 35.46 27.08 -32.67
C THR A 232 36.21 28.38 -32.84
N VAL A 233 35.75 29.43 -32.15
CA VAL A 233 36.42 30.73 -32.10
C VAL A 233 37.06 30.88 -30.73
N THR A 234 38.36 31.16 -30.69
CA THR A 234 39.12 31.42 -29.46
C THR A 234 39.28 32.92 -29.30
N VAL A 235 39.08 33.44 -28.09
CA VAL A 235 39.25 34.86 -27.77
C VAL A 235 40.54 35.05 -26.97
N LEU A 236 41.45 35.84 -27.51
CA LEU A 236 42.76 36.11 -26.90
C LEU A 236 42.92 37.56 -26.40
N SER A 237 41.93 38.43 -26.65
CA SER A 237 41.91 39.82 -26.20
C SER A 237 40.66 40.13 -25.39
N ASN A 238 40.80 41.05 -24.43
CA ASN A 238 39.67 41.57 -23.64
C ASN A 238 38.79 42.51 -24.46
N ASP A 239 37.67 42.94 -23.85
CA ASP A 239 36.88 44.10 -24.27
C ASP A 239 36.27 43.99 -25.67
N LEU A 240 35.98 42.77 -26.12
CA LEU A 240 35.20 42.55 -27.34
C LEU A 240 33.81 43.19 -27.23
N ILE A 241 33.39 43.87 -28.29
CA ILE A 241 32.09 44.54 -28.37
C ILE A 241 31.30 44.07 -29.61
N GLY A 242 29.98 44.08 -29.53
CA GLY A 242 29.09 43.86 -30.67
C GLY A 242 27.61 44.04 -30.34
N ASN A 243 26.77 44.17 -31.36
CA ASN A 243 25.34 44.32 -31.18
C ASN A 243 24.68 42.97 -30.84
N ARG A 244 25.06 41.91 -31.58
CA ARG A 244 24.48 40.59 -31.36
C ARG A 244 25.51 39.50 -31.56
N LEU A 245 25.58 38.58 -30.60
CA LEU A 245 26.40 37.38 -30.66
C LEU A 245 25.51 36.14 -30.77
N THR A 246 25.56 35.44 -31.90
CA THR A 246 24.87 34.17 -32.14
C THR A 246 25.88 33.02 -32.14
N ILE A 247 25.78 32.14 -31.15
CA ILE A 247 26.67 31.01 -30.94
C ILE A 247 25.95 29.72 -31.30
N ASP A 248 26.17 29.21 -32.50
CA ASP A 248 25.72 27.87 -32.93
C ASP A 248 26.86 26.84 -32.89
N GLY A 249 28.11 27.32 -32.87
CA GLY A 249 29.34 26.53 -32.70
C GLY A 249 29.89 26.57 -31.27
N ARG A 250 31.18 26.87 -31.13
CA ARG A 250 31.88 27.02 -29.84
C ARG A 250 32.59 28.37 -29.77
N LEU A 251 32.39 29.11 -28.69
CA LEU A 251 33.14 30.31 -28.33
C LEU A 251 33.98 30.00 -27.10
N ASP A 252 35.29 30.09 -27.21
CA ASP A 252 36.23 29.87 -26.12
C ASP A 252 36.81 31.20 -25.65
N LEU A 253 36.41 31.62 -24.45
CA LEU A 253 36.81 32.89 -23.84
C LEU A 253 38.13 32.77 -23.06
N GLY A 254 38.63 31.55 -22.81
CA GLY A 254 39.77 31.37 -21.91
C GLY A 254 39.60 32.17 -20.61
N THR A 255 40.53 33.08 -20.34
CA THR A 255 40.50 34.00 -19.19
C THR A 255 40.27 35.47 -19.57
N THR A 256 39.81 35.78 -20.80
CA THR A 256 39.58 37.17 -21.25
C THR A 256 38.33 37.75 -20.62
N ASN A 257 38.26 39.06 -20.39
CA ASN A 257 37.16 39.73 -19.68
C ASN A 257 36.68 41.00 -20.42
N GLY A 258 35.61 41.61 -19.92
CA GLY A 258 35.09 42.90 -20.41
C GLY A 258 34.27 42.80 -21.70
N HIS A 259 33.85 41.59 -22.09
CA HIS A 259 33.08 41.37 -23.32
C HIS A 259 31.64 41.88 -23.18
N LEU A 260 31.21 42.74 -24.10
CA LEU A 260 29.88 43.36 -24.10
C LEU A 260 29.16 43.10 -25.42
N PHE A 261 28.03 42.39 -25.37
CA PHE A 261 27.16 42.17 -26.52
C PHE A 261 25.71 42.51 -26.17
N SER A 262 25.03 43.37 -26.93
CA SER A 262 23.65 43.75 -26.58
C SER A 262 22.68 42.56 -26.49
N GLU A 263 22.80 41.58 -27.40
CA GLU A 263 22.05 40.31 -27.38
C GLU A 263 23.00 39.10 -27.53
N ILE A 264 22.83 38.08 -26.69
CA ILE A 264 23.57 36.81 -26.75
C ILE A 264 22.57 35.66 -26.97
N ARG A 265 22.75 34.91 -28.05
CA ARG A 265 21.81 33.87 -28.49
C ARG A 265 22.50 32.69 -29.14
N GLY A 266 21.71 31.70 -29.54
CA GLY A 266 22.17 30.46 -30.18
C GLY A 266 22.06 29.24 -29.25
N ASN A 267 22.40 28.08 -29.78
CA ASN A 267 22.30 26.77 -29.13
C ASN A 267 23.64 26.05 -28.97
N GLY A 268 24.73 26.76 -29.24
CA GLY A 268 26.10 26.27 -29.17
C GLY A 268 26.69 26.31 -27.76
N ARG A 269 28.02 26.44 -27.70
CA ARG A 269 28.78 26.33 -26.45
C ARG A 269 29.62 27.58 -26.17
N VAL A 270 29.60 28.06 -24.92
CA VAL A 270 30.54 29.06 -24.40
C VAL A 270 31.47 28.36 -23.41
N LEU A 271 32.78 28.42 -23.65
CA LEU A 271 33.81 27.82 -22.80
C LEU A 271 34.51 28.93 -22.01
N MET A 272 34.69 28.72 -20.71
CA MET A 272 35.20 29.71 -19.78
C MET A 272 36.23 29.09 -18.85
N ALA A 273 37.38 29.75 -18.70
CA ALA A 273 38.45 29.38 -17.75
C ALA A 273 38.59 30.39 -16.59
N ALA A 274 37.63 31.30 -16.47
CA ALA A 274 37.43 32.27 -15.40
C ALA A 274 35.92 32.55 -15.26
N ASP A 275 35.51 33.42 -14.33
CA ASP A 275 34.12 33.91 -14.23
C ASP A 275 33.87 35.05 -15.22
N ASN A 276 33.87 34.74 -16.52
CA ASN A 276 33.96 35.72 -17.61
C ASN A 276 32.87 35.57 -18.69
N PHE A 277 31.67 35.15 -18.32
CA PHE A 277 30.55 35.11 -19.27
C PHE A 277 30.28 36.54 -19.79
N PRO A 278 30.06 36.74 -21.12
CA PRO A 278 29.91 38.08 -21.67
C PRO A 278 28.67 38.81 -21.13
N ASP A 279 28.78 40.12 -20.95
CA ASP A 279 27.67 40.98 -20.53
C ASP A 279 26.72 41.22 -21.71
N GLY A 280 25.41 41.13 -21.47
CA GLY A 280 24.38 41.22 -22.51
C GLY A 280 23.05 40.56 -22.16
N ASP A 281 22.02 40.78 -22.99
CA ASP A 281 20.79 39.97 -22.89
C ASP A 281 21.03 38.55 -23.42
N ALA A 282 21.32 37.62 -22.51
CA ALA A 282 21.51 36.20 -22.81
C ALA A 282 20.23 35.36 -22.71
N SER A 283 19.04 35.98 -22.56
CA SER A 283 17.78 35.28 -22.27
C SER A 283 17.35 34.30 -23.36
N HIS A 284 17.89 34.41 -24.58
CA HIS A 284 17.73 33.41 -25.62
C HIS A 284 18.68 32.22 -25.42
N PHE A 285 19.96 32.46 -25.14
CA PHE A 285 20.96 31.41 -24.98
C PHE A 285 20.70 30.56 -23.72
N THR A 286 20.30 31.19 -22.62
CA THR A 286 20.18 30.54 -21.31
C THR A 286 18.77 30.01 -20.97
N GLY A 287 17.75 30.35 -21.77
CA GLY A 287 16.36 29.96 -21.51
C GLY A 287 15.90 28.72 -22.27
N GLY A 288 15.09 27.89 -21.62
CA GLY A 288 14.46 26.70 -22.19
C GLY A 288 13.44 27.01 -23.28
N GLY A 289 13.35 26.14 -24.30
CA GLY A 289 12.49 26.34 -25.46
C GLY A 289 12.93 27.46 -26.42
N LYS A 290 14.13 28.03 -26.21
CA LYS A 290 14.74 29.04 -27.07
C LYS A 290 16.04 28.52 -27.68
N GLY A 291 17.19 28.96 -27.16
CA GLY A 291 18.52 28.56 -27.60
C GLY A 291 19.00 27.28 -26.94
N GLU A 292 18.70 27.07 -25.66
CA GLU A 292 19.14 25.87 -24.94
C GLU A 292 20.68 25.66 -24.97
N GLY A 293 21.43 26.76 -24.88
CA GLY A 293 22.89 26.80 -24.98
C GLY A 293 23.60 26.11 -23.82
N THR A 294 24.88 25.79 -24.04
CA THR A 294 25.72 25.11 -23.03
C THR A 294 26.88 26.01 -22.60
N VAL A 295 27.08 26.14 -21.29
CA VAL A 295 28.27 26.75 -20.70
C VAL A 295 29.20 25.66 -20.20
N GLN A 296 30.47 25.72 -20.57
CA GLN A 296 31.50 24.79 -20.12
C GLN A 296 32.57 25.52 -19.29
N PHE A 297 32.70 25.14 -18.03
CA PHE A 297 33.80 25.56 -17.17
C PHE A 297 35.00 24.62 -17.36
N TYR A 298 36.18 25.17 -17.65
CA TYR A 298 37.41 24.40 -17.89
C TYR A 298 38.63 25.14 -17.34
N GLY A 299 39.84 24.57 -17.47
CA GLY A 299 41.07 25.20 -16.99
C GLY A 299 41.41 24.79 -15.56
N GLY A 300 41.95 25.73 -14.77
CA GLY A 300 42.39 25.49 -13.39
C GLY A 300 41.28 25.63 -12.35
N SER A 301 41.65 25.86 -11.09
CA SER A 301 40.68 26.24 -10.04
C SER A 301 40.39 27.75 -10.07
N TYR A 302 39.12 28.13 -9.92
CA TYR A 302 38.68 29.52 -9.85
C TYR A 302 37.28 29.62 -9.25
N ASP A 303 36.90 30.84 -8.88
CA ASP A 303 35.61 31.13 -8.25
C ASP A 303 34.63 31.72 -9.27
N ILE A 304 33.35 31.42 -9.12
CA ILE A 304 32.21 32.10 -9.76
C ILE A 304 31.61 33.02 -8.70
N ALA A 305 31.85 34.32 -8.86
CA ALA A 305 31.57 35.33 -7.85
C ALA A 305 30.20 36.01 -8.02
N GLN A 306 29.56 35.81 -9.17
CA GLN A 306 28.26 36.39 -9.50
C GLN A 306 27.20 35.30 -9.64
N SER A 307 25.95 35.64 -9.31
CA SER A 307 24.82 34.78 -9.60
C SER A 307 24.72 34.52 -11.11
N ARG A 308 24.60 33.24 -11.50
CA ARG A 308 24.50 32.82 -12.90
C ARG A 308 23.23 32.04 -13.17
N ARG A 309 22.63 32.27 -14.34
CA ARG A 309 21.55 31.44 -14.90
C ARG A 309 21.97 30.92 -16.27
N PHE A 310 22.01 29.60 -16.41
CA PHE A 310 22.36 28.93 -17.65
C PHE A 310 21.32 27.88 -18.01
N PHE A 311 21.33 27.42 -19.27
CA PHE A 311 20.52 26.28 -19.66
C PHE A 311 21.25 24.97 -19.32
N ASN A 312 22.33 24.64 -20.02
CA ASN A 312 23.20 23.49 -19.68
C ASN A 312 24.54 23.96 -19.12
N VAL A 313 25.07 23.23 -18.13
CA VAL A 313 26.39 23.47 -17.53
C VAL A 313 27.23 22.20 -17.56
N GLU A 314 28.45 22.31 -18.08
CA GLU A 314 29.46 21.26 -18.06
C GLU A 314 30.72 21.74 -17.30
N ILE A 315 31.35 20.86 -16.51
CA ILE A 315 32.62 21.12 -15.82
C ILE A 315 33.65 20.09 -16.27
N GLY A 316 34.75 20.56 -16.84
CA GLY A 316 35.87 19.74 -17.31
C GLY A 316 37.22 20.43 -17.08
N LEU A 317 37.67 20.45 -15.84
CA LEU A 317 38.93 21.09 -15.41
C LEU A 317 40.17 20.30 -15.86
N ASN A 318 41.37 20.85 -15.70
CA ASN A 318 42.61 20.20 -16.15
C ASN A 318 42.97 18.99 -15.28
N ALA A 319 42.74 19.07 -13.97
CA ALA A 319 43.03 18.01 -13.01
C ALA A 319 41.83 17.67 -12.12
N ILE A 320 41.80 16.41 -11.64
CA ILE A 320 40.73 15.90 -10.77
C ILE A 320 40.65 16.63 -9.42
N GLY A 321 41.73 17.27 -8.97
CA GLY A 321 41.81 17.98 -7.70
C GLY A 321 41.40 19.44 -7.77
N GLU A 322 41.18 19.99 -8.96
CA GLU A 322 40.79 21.39 -9.14
C GLU A 322 39.29 21.59 -8.90
N THR A 323 38.88 22.82 -8.58
CA THR A 323 37.47 23.16 -8.32
C THR A 323 37.05 24.46 -8.97
N VAL A 324 35.81 24.47 -9.47
CA VAL A 324 35.02 25.69 -9.64
C VAL A 324 34.26 25.92 -8.34
N THR A 325 34.54 27.03 -7.64
CA THR A 325 33.85 27.38 -6.39
C THR A 325 32.73 28.38 -6.68
N LEU A 326 31.50 28.05 -6.34
CA LEU A 326 30.39 29.01 -6.39
C LEU A 326 30.41 29.88 -5.13
N LEU A 327 30.45 31.20 -5.28
CA LEU A 327 30.33 32.16 -4.18
C LEU A 327 28.97 32.88 -4.15
N ASP A 328 28.13 32.60 -5.16
CA ASP A 328 26.77 33.13 -5.33
C ASP A 328 25.88 32.05 -5.97
N ASP A 329 24.58 32.33 -6.13
CA ASP A 329 23.56 31.38 -6.59
C ASP A 329 23.77 30.90 -8.04
N LEU A 330 23.37 29.66 -8.33
CA LEU A 330 23.43 29.09 -9.68
C LEU A 330 22.09 28.45 -10.06
N THR A 331 21.49 28.93 -11.16
CA THR A 331 20.31 28.29 -11.77
C THR A 331 20.69 27.61 -13.09
N VAL A 332 20.30 26.35 -13.24
CA VAL A 332 20.51 25.55 -14.46
C VAL A 332 19.18 24.93 -14.90
N GLU A 333 18.64 25.32 -16.05
CA GLU A 333 17.33 24.82 -16.51
C GLU A 333 17.38 23.41 -17.13
N GLY A 334 18.48 23.09 -17.80
CA GLY A 334 18.75 21.81 -18.43
C GLY A 334 19.54 20.89 -17.50
N TYR A 335 20.75 20.50 -17.87
CA TYR A 335 21.57 19.61 -17.04
C TYR A 335 22.83 20.27 -16.47
N LEU A 336 23.27 19.76 -15.32
CA LEU A 336 24.61 19.95 -14.76
C LEU A 336 25.41 18.67 -14.94
N LYS A 337 26.58 18.76 -15.59
CA LYS A 337 27.48 17.63 -15.79
C LYS A 337 28.89 17.95 -15.33
N ILE A 338 29.48 17.07 -14.52
CA ILE A 338 30.86 17.18 -14.03
C ILE A 338 31.66 16.01 -14.59
N ASP A 339 32.42 16.27 -15.65
CA ASP A 339 33.24 15.28 -16.33
C ASP A 339 34.58 15.05 -15.61
N ARG A 340 35.23 16.15 -15.19
CA ARG A 340 36.53 16.12 -14.49
C ARG A 340 36.72 17.36 -13.62
N GLY A 341 37.26 17.18 -12.42
CA GLY A 341 37.46 18.26 -11.44
C GLY A 341 36.31 18.29 -10.44
N GLY A 342 35.95 19.47 -9.93
CA GLY A 342 34.88 19.56 -8.94
C GLY A 342 34.07 20.84 -8.98
N LEU A 343 32.80 20.73 -8.60
CA LEU A 343 31.97 21.85 -8.20
C LEU A 343 32.00 21.96 -6.67
N ARG A 344 32.36 23.12 -6.16
CA ARG A 344 32.38 23.39 -4.73
C ARG A 344 31.34 24.47 -4.41
N ILE A 345 30.40 24.15 -3.54
CA ILE A 345 29.38 25.09 -3.07
C ILE A 345 29.96 25.89 -1.91
N ASN A 346 30.20 27.18 -2.14
CA ASN A 346 30.77 28.14 -1.21
C ASN A 346 32.24 27.89 -0.82
N ASN A 347 32.88 28.93 -0.27
CA ASN A 347 34.25 28.88 0.24
C ASN A 347 34.30 28.53 1.75
N ASP A 348 35.50 28.59 2.34
CA ASP A 348 35.73 28.20 3.74
C ASP A 348 35.36 29.29 4.76
N ALA A 349 35.02 30.50 4.30
CA ALA A 349 34.86 31.67 5.17
C ALA A 349 33.43 32.25 5.18
N SER A 350 32.75 32.24 4.04
CA SER A 350 31.44 32.87 3.86
C SER A 350 30.35 32.10 4.59
N THR A 351 29.51 32.83 5.34
CA THR A 351 28.36 32.27 6.06
C THR A 351 27.06 32.42 5.29
N SER A 352 27.09 32.94 4.06
CA SER A 352 25.90 33.10 3.22
C SER A 352 25.41 31.75 2.72
N VAL A 353 24.11 31.50 2.85
CA VAL A 353 23.45 30.35 2.21
C VAL A 353 23.34 30.63 0.71
N LEU A 354 23.63 29.62 -0.11
CA LEU A 354 23.54 29.67 -1.57
C LEU A 354 22.45 28.72 -2.04
N ASP A 355 21.71 29.09 -3.09
CA ASP A 355 20.74 28.25 -3.80
C ASP A 355 21.30 27.79 -5.15
N ILE A 356 21.51 26.47 -5.26
CA ILE A 356 21.95 25.81 -6.48
C ILE A 356 20.76 25.02 -7.03
N ASP A 357 20.05 25.59 -8.01
CA ASP A 357 18.82 25.02 -8.58
C ASP A 357 19.08 24.41 -9.96
N ILE A 358 19.00 23.09 -10.05
CA ILE A 358 19.11 22.34 -11.30
C ILE A 358 17.71 21.79 -11.64
N GLN A 359 17.05 22.40 -12.62
CA GLN A 359 15.68 22.02 -12.98
C GLN A 359 15.61 20.68 -13.73
N GLY A 360 16.66 20.32 -14.46
CA GLY A 360 16.82 19.01 -15.09
C GLY A 360 17.78 18.09 -14.33
N ASN A 361 18.66 17.42 -15.08
CA ASN A 361 19.43 16.29 -14.57
C ASN A 361 20.83 16.69 -14.05
N VAL A 362 21.33 15.93 -13.08
CA VAL A 362 22.70 16.05 -12.57
C VAL A 362 23.50 14.79 -12.91
N TYR A 363 24.69 14.99 -13.48
CA TYR A 363 25.63 13.91 -13.81
C TYR A 363 27.00 14.21 -13.19
N VAL A 364 27.48 13.31 -12.34
CA VAL A 364 28.85 13.35 -11.80
C VAL A 364 29.58 12.13 -12.32
N GLU A 365 30.46 12.32 -13.29
CA GLU A 365 31.22 11.21 -13.88
C GLU A 365 32.38 10.78 -12.96
N ALA A 366 33.05 9.68 -13.30
CA ALA A 366 34.04 9.03 -12.43
C ALA A 366 35.19 9.92 -11.93
N ASN A 367 35.54 10.97 -12.69
CA ASN A 367 36.58 11.94 -12.32
C ASN A 367 36.02 13.28 -11.82
N GLY A 368 34.71 13.36 -11.64
CA GLY A 368 33.99 14.52 -11.15
C GLY A 368 33.71 14.43 -9.65
N ARG A 369 33.55 15.59 -9.01
CA ARG A 369 33.08 15.66 -7.63
C ARG A 369 32.20 16.88 -7.33
N ILE A 370 31.32 16.74 -6.36
CA ILE A 370 30.59 17.84 -5.73
C ILE A 370 31.00 17.91 -4.26
N SER A 371 31.31 19.12 -3.78
CA SER A 371 31.73 19.38 -2.40
C SER A 371 31.12 20.67 -1.87
N THR A 372 31.26 20.93 -0.57
CA THR A 372 30.86 22.20 0.06
C THR A 372 32.02 22.78 0.86
N GLY A 373 32.13 24.11 0.93
CA GLY A 373 33.13 24.77 1.75
C GLY A 373 32.84 24.73 3.24
N GLU A 374 33.81 25.11 4.08
CA GLU A 374 33.72 25.05 5.54
C GLU A 374 32.92 26.20 6.20
N GLY A 375 32.45 27.18 5.42
CA GLY A 375 31.71 28.33 5.95
C GLY A 375 30.48 27.96 6.79
N ASN A 376 30.37 28.54 7.99
CA ASN A 376 29.29 28.23 8.93
C ASN A 376 27.97 28.93 8.57
N THR A 377 27.16 28.28 7.74
CA THR A 377 25.83 28.80 7.32
C THR A 377 24.75 28.68 8.39
N ARG A 378 24.89 27.79 9.38
CA ARG A 378 23.89 27.61 10.45
C ARG A 378 23.73 28.86 11.34
N GLY A 379 24.73 29.75 11.35
CA GLY A 379 24.79 30.87 12.29
C GLY A 379 24.81 30.41 13.76
N SER A 380 23.91 30.95 14.57
CA SER A 380 23.79 30.65 16.02
C SER A 380 22.82 29.51 16.35
N TYR A 381 22.23 28.86 15.35
CA TYR A 381 21.25 27.80 15.59
C TYR A 381 21.90 26.54 16.19
N SER A 382 21.19 25.92 17.13
CA SER A 382 21.64 24.71 17.84
C SER A 382 20.46 23.84 18.26
N ILE A 383 20.63 22.52 18.19
CA ILE A 383 19.61 21.57 18.61
C ILE A 383 19.52 21.55 20.14
N GLY A 384 18.29 21.67 20.66
CA GLY A 384 18.05 21.83 22.10
C GLY A 384 18.29 23.24 22.64
N GLY A 385 18.83 24.14 21.82
CA GLY A 385 19.02 25.56 22.10
C GLY A 385 18.12 26.44 21.23
N SER A 386 18.73 27.39 20.53
CA SER A 386 18.00 28.24 19.57
C SER A 386 17.73 27.45 18.29
N MET A 387 16.50 26.98 18.13
CA MET A 387 16.05 26.31 16.90
C MET A 387 15.72 27.33 15.80
N PRO A 388 15.87 26.96 14.51
CA PRO A 388 15.35 27.76 13.39
C PRO A 388 13.83 27.97 13.49
N ALA A 389 13.34 29.03 12.84
CA ALA A 389 11.90 29.26 12.72
C ALA A 389 11.20 28.10 12.00
N THR A 390 9.89 27.96 12.21
CA THR A 390 9.08 26.93 11.53
C THR A 390 9.25 27.05 10.01
N GLY A 391 9.60 25.95 9.35
CA GLY A 391 9.84 25.88 7.91
C GLY A 391 11.29 26.12 7.47
N GLU A 392 12.15 26.59 8.38
CA GLU A 392 13.53 26.94 8.06
C GLU A 392 14.55 25.85 8.44
N TYR A 393 14.14 24.73 9.05
CA TYR A 393 15.08 23.73 9.57
C TYR A 393 16.08 23.24 8.52
N HIS A 394 15.62 23.03 7.28
CA HIS A 394 16.47 22.58 6.17
C HIS A 394 17.06 23.73 5.33
N ASN A 395 16.63 24.97 5.57
CA ASN A 395 17.02 26.16 4.78
C ASN A 395 18.19 26.94 5.38
N ILE A 396 18.63 26.61 6.60
CA ILE A 396 19.82 27.23 7.23
C ILE A 396 21.15 26.75 6.63
N PHE A 397 21.11 25.83 5.67
CA PHE A 397 22.27 25.28 4.96
C PHE A 397 22.15 25.60 3.47
N HIS A 398 23.24 25.44 2.71
CA HIS A 398 23.18 25.57 1.25
C HIS A 398 22.07 24.68 0.66
N GLN A 399 21.36 25.18 -0.34
CA GLN A 399 20.33 24.41 -1.04
C GLN A 399 20.91 23.85 -2.33
N PHE A 400 20.75 22.55 -2.55
CA PHE A 400 21.01 21.92 -3.84
C PHE A 400 19.72 21.25 -4.30
N ARG A 401 19.05 21.85 -5.27
CA ARG A 401 17.71 21.48 -5.70
C ARG A 401 17.79 20.81 -7.06
N VAL A 402 17.12 19.67 -7.21
CA VAL A 402 17.15 18.85 -8.42
C VAL A 402 15.71 18.53 -8.88
N GLY A 403 15.34 18.98 -10.07
CA GLY A 403 14.04 18.68 -10.69
C GLY A 403 14.02 17.38 -11.49
N GLY A 404 15.18 16.92 -11.96
CA GLY A 404 15.36 15.71 -12.78
C GLY A 404 16.04 14.55 -12.06
N ASP A 405 16.75 13.73 -12.84
CA ASP A 405 17.50 12.57 -12.38
C ASP A 405 18.90 12.96 -11.87
N PHE A 406 19.47 12.14 -11.00
CA PHE A 406 20.80 12.35 -10.43
C PHE A 406 21.64 11.09 -10.57
N ILE A 407 22.76 11.16 -11.30
CA ILE A 407 23.66 10.02 -11.48
C ILE A 407 25.05 10.38 -10.97
N ASN A 408 25.53 9.64 -9.97
CA ASN A 408 26.87 9.80 -9.44
C ASN A 408 27.72 8.55 -9.69
N ARG A 409 28.80 8.72 -10.46
CA ARG A 409 29.89 7.75 -10.67
C ARG A 409 31.21 8.22 -10.06
N GLY A 410 31.27 9.46 -9.56
CA GLY A 410 32.42 10.07 -8.92
C GLY A 410 32.24 10.18 -7.41
N SER A 411 32.43 11.38 -6.86
CA SER A 411 32.29 11.64 -5.43
C SER A 411 31.39 12.85 -5.14
N VAL A 412 30.34 12.67 -4.35
CA VAL A 412 29.45 13.75 -3.92
C VAL A 412 29.48 13.80 -2.40
N ARG A 413 29.92 14.91 -1.84
CA ARG A 413 29.99 15.10 -0.39
C ARG A 413 29.39 16.45 -0.02
N LEU A 414 28.17 16.40 0.53
CA LEU A 414 27.35 17.54 0.89
C LEU A 414 27.48 17.92 2.37
N THR A 415 28.60 17.54 3.00
CA THR A 415 28.95 17.82 4.39
C THR A 415 30.46 17.73 4.60
N ASN A 416 31.02 18.58 5.46
CA ASN A 416 32.41 18.43 5.92
C ASN A 416 32.54 17.61 7.21
N GLN A 417 31.45 17.04 7.73
CA GLN A 417 31.53 16.13 8.87
C GLN A 417 32.28 14.85 8.48
N THR A 418 33.13 14.35 9.38
CA THR A 418 33.89 13.10 9.17
C THR A 418 33.12 11.86 9.62
N ALA A 419 32.06 12.02 10.40
CA ALA A 419 31.12 10.98 10.83
C ALA A 419 29.74 11.61 11.12
N PRO A 420 28.64 10.85 11.07
CA PRO A 420 27.31 11.34 11.40
C PRO A 420 27.21 11.90 12.83
N VAL A 421 26.52 13.03 12.99
CA VAL A 421 26.27 13.67 14.29
C VAL A 421 24.77 13.90 14.45
N TYR A 422 24.07 12.99 15.13
CA TYR A 422 22.61 12.97 15.16
C TYR A 422 21.97 13.99 16.14
N ASN A 423 22.76 14.64 16.99
CA ASN A 423 22.29 15.57 18.01
C ASN A 423 22.74 17.02 17.88
N GLN A 424 23.46 17.38 16.80
CA GLN A 424 23.97 18.74 16.60
C GLN A 424 23.99 19.10 15.12
N PHE A 425 23.70 20.37 14.82
CA PHE A 425 23.91 20.91 13.48
C PHE A 425 25.40 21.02 13.16
N ALA A 426 25.81 20.68 11.93
CA ALA A 426 27.15 20.98 11.41
C ALA A 426 27.44 22.49 11.46
N ASP A 427 28.64 22.86 11.89
CA ASP A 427 29.15 24.23 11.93
C ASP A 427 30.31 24.48 10.96
N ASN A 428 30.65 23.48 10.15
CA ASN A 428 31.73 23.50 9.18
C ASN A 428 31.21 23.32 7.74
N GLY A 429 30.02 23.83 7.44
CA GLY A 429 29.42 23.75 6.10
C GLY A 429 28.67 22.45 5.81
N ALA A 430 27.47 22.60 5.25
CA ALA A 430 26.59 21.51 4.85
C ALA A 430 25.60 21.97 3.78
N VAL A 431 25.01 21.00 3.08
CA VAL A 431 24.05 21.22 1.99
C VAL A 431 22.81 20.34 2.17
N THR A 432 21.64 20.92 2.00
CA THR A 432 20.36 20.19 1.88
C THR A 432 20.14 19.84 0.41
N LEU A 433 20.12 18.55 0.09
CA LEU A 433 19.72 18.05 -1.22
C LEU A 433 18.19 17.92 -1.27
N ARG A 434 17.54 18.60 -2.22
CA ARG A 434 16.08 18.58 -2.39
C ARG A 434 15.69 18.13 -3.79
N PHE A 435 14.96 17.03 -3.89
CA PHE A 435 14.33 16.63 -5.14
C PHE A 435 12.91 17.19 -5.21
N TYR A 436 12.58 17.92 -6.28
CA TYR A 436 11.28 18.58 -6.43
C TYR A 436 10.60 18.30 -7.77
N GLY A 437 9.36 18.75 -7.94
CA GLY A 437 8.63 18.67 -9.20
C GLY A 437 7.70 17.46 -9.32
N GLY A 438 6.82 17.50 -10.33
CA GLY A 438 5.75 16.52 -10.55
C GLY A 438 6.11 15.43 -11.56
N ALA A 439 7.24 14.76 -11.37
CA ALA A 439 7.69 13.65 -12.22
C ALA A 439 8.34 12.55 -11.37
N ASN A 440 8.36 11.32 -11.89
CA ASN A 440 9.18 10.27 -11.29
C ASN A 440 10.64 10.49 -11.67
N ASN A 441 11.53 10.41 -10.70
CA ASN A 441 12.97 10.56 -10.92
C ASN A 441 13.77 9.48 -10.21
N ILE A 442 15.00 9.29 -10.69
CA ILE A 442 15.95 8.33 -10.11
C ILE A 442 17.24 9.03 -9.69
N MET A 443 17.74 8.63 -8.52
CA MET A 443 19.06 8.95 -7.99
C MET A 443 19.89 7.65 -8.00
N GLN A 444 20.86 7.55 -8.90
CA GLN A 444 21.70 6.36 -9.09
C GLN A 444 23.12 6.61 -8.57
N LEU A 445 23.54 5.79 -7.61
CA LEU A 445 24.79 5.98 -6.86
C LEU A 445 25.74 4.82 -7.13
N TYR A 446 26.80 5.12 -7.87
CA TYR A 446 27.91 4.22 -8.22
C TYR A 446 29.24 4.67 -7.62
N GLY A 447 29.20 5.72 -6.79
CA GLY A 447 30.36 6.29 -6.10
C GLY A 447 29.93 6.99 -4.80
N LEU A 448 30.91 7.41 -4.00
CA LEU A 448 30.68 7.98 -2.67
C LEU A 448 29.64 9.11 -2.72
N THR A 449 28.57 8.97 -1.93
CA THR A 449 27.52 10.00 -1.79
C THR A 449 27.19 10.21 -0.32
N ASP A 450 27.83 11.21 0.27
CA ASP A 450 27.61 11.63 1.65
C ASP A 450 26.65 12.82 1.65
N LEU A 451 25.45 12.60 2.17
CA LEU A 451 24.41 13.62 2.24
C LEU A 451 24.29 14.14 3.67
N TYR A 452 24.16 15.45 3.82
CA TYR A 452 23.79 16.01 5.12
C TYR A 452 22.28 15.87 5.34
N ASN A 453 21.47 16.50 4.49
CA ASN A 453 20.02 16.31 4.46
C ASN A 453 19.54 15.85 3.09
N LEU A 454 18.51 15.01 3.06
CA LEU A 454 17.74 14.66 1.88
C LEU A 454 16.28 15.04 2.08
N VAL A 455 15.75 15.91 1.23
CA VAL A 455 14.34 16.30 1.20
C VAL A 455 13.69 15.83 -0.10
N VAL A 456 12.61 15.09 0.01
CA VAL A 456 11.81 14.61 -1.12
C VAL A 456 10.51 15.40 -1.18
N GLU A 457 10.32 16.15 -2.27
CA GLU A 457 9.18 17.03 -2.52
C GLU A 457 8.59 16.78 -3.92
N LYS A 458 8.16 15.53 -4.16
CA LYS A 458 7.68 15.09 -5.48
C LYS A 458 6.17 15.27 -5.58
N GLY A 459 5.74 16.32 -6.27
CA GLY A 459 4.33 16.69 -6.38
C GLY A 459 3.70 17.14 -5.07
N THR A 460 2.37 17.07 -4.99
CA THR A 460 1.58 17.50 -3.83
C THR A 460 1.03 16.34 -3.00
N ASP A 461 1.16 15.11 -3.49
CA ASP A 461 0.71 13.88 -2.86
C ASP A 461 1.71 12.74 -3.14
N ARG A 462 1.31 11.49 -2.91
CA ARG A 462 2.19 10.30 -3.01
C ARG A 462 2.38 9.79 -4.45
N THR A 463 1.84 10.46 -5.47
CA THR A 463 1.78 9.98 -6.85
C THR A 463 3.15 9.84 -7.49
N TYR A 464 4.00 10.86 -7.33
CA TYR A 464 5.33 10.88 -7.94
C TYR A 464 6.39 10.34 -6.99
N SER A 465 7.44 9.75 -7.55
CA SER A 465 8.47 9.05 -6.78
C SER A 465 9.87 9.56 -7.04
N LEU A 466 10.71 9.49 -6.01
CA LEU A 466 12.16 9.46 -6.14
C LEU A 466 12.61 8.03 -5.83
N GLU A 467 13.19 7.35 -6.80
CA GLU A 467 13.91 6.11 -6.55
C GLU A 467 15.37 6.42 -6.24
N VAL A 468 15.86 6.00 -5.06
CA VAL A 468 17.28 6.03 -4.73
C VAL A 468 17.82 4.61 -4.85
N PHE A 469 18.73 4.44 -5.80
CA PHE A 469 19.46 3.20 -6.05
C PHE A 469 20.92 3.39 -5.67
N SER A 470 21.45 2.48 -4.85
CA SER A 470 22.87 2.44 -4.51
C SER A 470 23.48 1.10 -4.91
N ASP A 471 24.62 1.12 -5.59
CA ASP A 471 25.32 -0.10 -6.02
C ASP A 471 26.13 -0.76 -4.88
N ASP A 472 26.47 0.02 -3.85
CA ASP A 472 27.19 -0.42 -2.64
C ASP A 472 26.67 0.34 -1.42
N VAL A 473 26.69 -0.30 -0.24
CA VAL A 473 26.25 0.33 1.02
C VAL A 473 27.08 1.56 1.38
N ALA A 474 28.35 1.63 0.95
CA ALA A 474 29.23 2.77 1.17
C ALA A 474 28.88 4.00 0.29
N TYR A 475 28.01 3.86 -0.70
CA TYR A 475 27.67 4.94 -1.63
C TYR A 475 26.47 5.78 -1.21
N PHE A 476 25.84 5.50 -0.07
CA PHE A 476 24.76 6.33 0.49
C PHE A 476 24.87 6.44 2.01
N THR A 477 25.14 7.64 2.53
CA THR A 477 25.13 7.92 3.97
C THR A 477 24.41 9.23 4.28
N LEU A 478 23.63 9.26 5.36
CA LEU A 478 23.00 10.46 5.93
C LEU A 478 23.74 10.91 7.20
N PHE A 479 24.28 12.13 7.18
CA PHE A 479 25.07 12.70 8.28
C PHE A 479 24.27 13.66 9.18
N GLY A 480 23.15 14.19 8.67
CA GLY A 480 22.37 15.21 9.35
C GLY A 480 21.73 14.73 10.66
N PRO A 481 21.18 15.67 11.45
CA PRO A 481 20.68 15.36 12.78
C PRO A 481 19.35 14.62 12.75
N ASN A 482 19.17 13.68 13.68
CA ASN A 482 17.94 12.90 13.84
C ASN A 482 17.27 13.08 15.21
N SER A 483 17.81 13.92 16.09
CA SER A 483 17.26 14.10 17.45
C SER A 483 16.20 15.19 17.58
N ALA A 484 15.93 16.00 16.55
CA ALA A 484 15.01 17.13 16.68
C ALA A 484 13.53 16.71 16.52
N GLY A 485 12.62 17.20 17.37
CA GLY A 485 11.18 16.86 17.26
C GLY A 485 10.51 17.49 16.04
N ARG A 486 9.38 16.97 15.56
CA ARG A 486 8.64 17.53 14.41
C ARG A 486 7.79 18.75 14.77
N VAL A 487 7.44 19.55 13.76
CA VAL A 487 6.59 20.76 13.92
C VAL A 487 5.26 20.57 13.20
N THR A 488 4.15 20.94 13.86
CA THR A 488 2.77 20.72 13.36
C THR A 488 1.95 22.00 13.23
N ASN A 489 2.50 23.16 13.58
CA ASN A 489 1.82 24.46 13.41
C ASN A 489 1.98 24.99 11.98
N SER A 490 1.06 25.88 11.60
CA SER A 490 1.03 26.56 10.29
C SER A 490 2.43 27.07 9.90
N PRO A 491 2.86 26.87 8.63
CA PRO A 491 2.08 26.34 7.51
C PRO A 491 1.94 24.80 7.46
N PHE A 492 2.49 24.08 8.44
CA PHE A 492 2.38 22.63 8.55
C PHE A 492 1.12 22.20 9.31
N SER A 493 0.89 20.90 9.37
CA SER A 493 -0.26 20.31 10.07
C SER A 493 0.14 19.04 10.82
N ALA A 494 -0.73 18.51 11.67
CA ALA A 494 -0.51 17.22 12.31
C ALA A 494 -0.41 16.06 11.30
N ALA A 495 -1.21 16.08 10.23
CA ALA A 495 -1.19 15.06 9.17
C ALA A 495 0.01 15.18 8.23
N ASN A 496 0.55 16.40 8.05
CA ASN A 496 1.73 16.68 7.23
C ASN A 496 2.66 17.63 8.01
N PRO A 497 3.44 17.10 8.98
CA PRO A 497 4.35 17.90 9.80
C PRO A 497 5.65 18.23 9.05
N GLU A 498 6.34 19.27 9.52
CA GLU A 498 7.76 19.48 9.18
C GLU A 498 8.59 18.44 9.94
N VAL A 499 9.18 17.49 9.20
CA VAL A 499 10.04 16.46 9.79
C VAL A 499 11.46 17.01 9.88
N ARG A 500 11.82 17.49 11.08
CA ARG A 500 13.12 18.09 11.37
C ARG A 500 14.20 17.02 11.60
N LYS A 501 14.51 16.24 10.55
CA LYS A 501 15.46 15.11 10.56
C LYS A 501 16.35 15.15 9.31
N ALA A 502 17.38 14.30 9.26
CA ALA A 502 18.27 14.20 8.10
C ALA A 502 17.53 13.80 6.82
N LEU A 503 16.50 12.96 6.95
CA LEU A 503 15.60 12.60 5.87
C LEU A 503 14.24 13.25 6.09
N TRP A 504 13.69 13.90 5.07
CA TRP A 504 12.31 14.37 5.09
C TRP A 504 11.60 14.06 3.78
N ILE A 505 10.59 13.21 3.85
CA ILE A 505 9.65 12.99 2.75
C ILE A 505 8.51 13.98 2.95
N ARG A 506 8.62 15.17 2.34
CA ARG A 506 7.62 16.23 2.42
C ARG A 506 6.37 15.87 1.62
N SER A 507 6.57 15.37 0.41
CA SER A 507 5.54 14.84 -0.49
C SER A 507 6.14 13.86 -1.49
N GLY A 508 5.30 12.97 -2.03
CA GLY A 508 5.72 11.94 -2.97
C GLY A 508 6.10 10.63 -2.29
N THR A 509 6.66 9.72 -3.08
CA THR A 509 7.13 8.41 -2.64
C THR A 509 8.66 8.34 -2.70
N LEU A 510 9.32 8.11 -1.57
CA LEU A 510 10.72 7.70 -1.56
C LEU A 510 10.80 6.18 -1.71
N LYS A 511 11.34 5.70 -2.82
CA LYS A 511 11.59 4.28 -3.09
C LYS A 511 13.08 3.98 -2.94
N LEU A 512 13.45 3.02 -2.11
CA LEU A 512 14.83 2.62 -1.86
C LEU A 512 15.11 1.26 -2.51
N THR A 513 16.16 1.17 -3.33
CA THR A 513 16.62 -0.05 -4.03
C THR A 513 18.15 -0.20 -3.99
N GLY A 514 18.67 -1.35 -4.40
CA GLY A 514 20.10 -1.66 -4.33
C GLY A 514 20.58 -1.99 -2.91
N GLU A 515 21.74 -1.49 -2.55
CA GLU A 515 22.44 -1.70 -1.27
C GLU A 515 22.43 -0.41 -0.43
N ILE A 516 21.41 -0.23 0.42
CA ILE A 516 21.23 0.99 1.22
C ILE A 516 21.03 0.62 2.69
N SER A 517 21.78 1.27 3.59
CA SER A 517 21.57 1.14 5.04
C SER A 517 21.28 2.49 5.67
N ILE A 518 20.07 2.65 6.22
CA ILE A 518 19.69 3.81 7.02
C ILE A 518 19.57 3.33 8.47
N PRO A 519 20.60 3.55 9.30
CA PRO A 519 20.66 2.98 10.64
C PRO A 519 19.73 3.67 11.64
N THR A 520 19.26 4.88 11.32
CA THR A 520 18.31 5.64 12.13
C THR A 520 17.58 6.69 11.29
N LEU A 521 16.29 6.86 11.57
CA LEU A 521 15.45 7.96 11.07
C LEU A 521 15.16 9.00 12.17
N THR A 522 15.25 8.61 13.43
CA THR A 522 15.01 9.45 14.59
C THR A 522 15.79 8.98 15.82
N GLU A 523 16.25 9.96 16.61
CA GLU A 523 16.99 9.82 17.86
C GLU A 523 16.37 10.73 18.95
N GLY A 524 15.05 10.93 18.90
CA GLY A 524 14.29 11.63 19.93
C GLY A 524 13.72 13.00 19.53
N SER A 525 13.46 13.84 20.55
CA SER A 525 12.62 15.05 20.46
C SER A 525 13.29 16.34 20.98
N SER A 526 14.62 16.41 20.94
CA SER A 526 15.39 17.60 21.30
C SER A 526 14.86 18.85 20.56
N GLY A 527 14.78 19.99 21.24
CA GLY A 527 14.21 21.22 20.63
C GLY A 527 12.67 21.20 20.46
N GLY A 528 11.97 20.26 21.12
CA GLY A 528 10.51 20.26 21.28
C GLY A 528 9.73 19.59 20.15
N GLY A 529 8.45 19.27 20.42
CA GLY A 529 7.57 18.51 19.52
C GLY A 529 7.66 16.99 19.73
N ASN A 530 6.91 16.21 18.94
CA ASN A 530 7.05 14.74 18.95
C ASN A 530 8.28 14.33 18.12
N GLY A 531 9.17 13.52 18.70
CA GLY A 531 10.39 13.04 18.08
C GLY A 531 10.22 11.91 17.06
N ASP A 532 9.08 11.21 17.04
CA ASP A 532 8.87 10.09 16.12
C ASP A 532 9.05 10.54 14.67
N TYR A 533 9.68 9.67 13.85
CA TYR A 533 9.79 9.92 12.42
C TYR A 533 8.42 9.82 11.79
N ALA A 534 7.95 10.90 11.17
CA ALA A 534 6.61 10.97 10.59
C ALA A 534 6.66 10.75 9.06
N VAL A 535 5.91 9.77 8.56
CA VAL A 535 5.53 9.70 7.16
C VAL A 535 4.19 10.41 7.01
N GLY A 536 4.23 11.67 6.58
CA GLY A 536 3.04 12.52 6.40
C GLY A 536 2.02 11.93 5.43
N GLN A 537 0.77 12.41 5.48
CA GLN A 537 -0.33 11.96 4.62
C GLN A 537 0.01 12.02 3.12
N ASN A 538 0.76 13.03 2.71
CA ASN A 538 1.18 13.25 1.32
C ASN A 538 2.46 12.49 0.96
N ALA A 539 3.02 11.72 1.89
CA ALA A 539 4.30 11.03 1.76
C ALA A 539 4.15 9.50 1.78
N ALA A 540 5.07 8.82 1.11
CA ALA A 540 5.23 7.38 1.21
C ALA A 540 6.70 6.98 1.31
N LEU A 541 6.99 5.98 2.14
CA LEU A 541 8.28 5.29 2.19
C LEU A 541 8.10 3.89 1.63
N TRP A 542 8.90 3.53 0.61
CA TRP A 542 8.89 2.22 -0.02
C TRP A 542 10.28 1.57 0.00
N ILE A 543 10.43 0.49 0.77
CA ILE A 543 11.63 -0.35 0.79
C ILE A 543 11.46 -1.47 -0.22
N ALA A 544 12.31 -1.52 -1.25
CA ALA A 544 12.08 -2.33 -2.44
C ALA A 544 13.26 -3.19 -2.91
N GLY A 545 14.44 -3.09 -2.28
CA GLY A 545 15.62 -3.91 -2.60
C GLY A 545 15.99 -4.87 -1.48
N THR A 546 16.49 -6.06 -1.85
CA THR A 546 16.96 -7.09 -0.90
C THR A 546 18.11 -6.59 0.00
N GLY A 547 18.97 -5.71 -0.53
CA GLY A 547 20.10 -5.10 0.17
C GLY A 547 19.74 -3.83 0.95
N VAL A 548 18.44 -3.49 1.05
CA VAL A 548 17.99 -2.30 1.76
C VAL A 548 17.61 -2.62 3.20
N SER A 549 18.20 -1.89 4.16
CA SER A 549 17.87 -1.92 5.58
C SER A 549 17.56 -0.53 6.10
N VAL A 550 16.43 -0.35 6.78
CA VAL A 550 16.02 0.94 7.37
C VAL A 550 15.57 0.72 8.80
N TYR A 551 16.08 1.54 9.72
CA TYR A 551 15.67 1.48 11.12
C TYR A 551 15.09 2.81 11.57
N SER A 552 14.00 2.78 12.37
CA SER A 552 13.47 4.02 12.94
C SER A 552 14.50 4.69 13.86
N THR A 553 15.25 3.90 14.63
CA THR A 553 16.29 4.39 15.54
C THR A 553 17.47 3.42 15.65
N ALA A 554 18.63 3.96 16.00
CA ALA A 554 19.76 3.20 16.52
C ALA A 554 19.67 3.13 18.04
N SER A 555 20.08 2.00 18.61
CA SER A 555 20.12 1.77 20.06
C SER A 555 21.54 1.72 20.61
N ASP A 556 22.54 1.64 19.73
CA ASP A 556 23.95 1.74 20.05
C ASP A 556 24.70 2.38 18.87
N GLN A 557 25.79 3.09 19.15
CA GLN A 557 26.66 3.69 18.15
C GLN A 557 27.26 2.64 17.18
N ASN A 558 27.51 1.42 17.66
CA ASN A 558 28.04 0.33 16.85
C ASN A 558 27.08 -0.16 15.75
N GLN A 559 25.85 0.35 15.73
CA GLN A 559 24.83 0.04 14.72
C GLN A 559 24.86 1.03 13.53
N ILE A 560 25.75 2.02 13.55
CA ILE A 560 25.96 2.96 12.45
C ILE A 560 27.05 2.40 11.53
N THR A 561 26.65 1.66 10.50
CA THR A 561 27.54 1.00 9.53
C THR A 561 28.58 1.97 8.96
N GLY A 562 29.87 1.62 9.07
CA GLY A 562 30.99 2.44 8.60
C GLY A 562 31.47 3.52 9.58
N TYR A 563 30.74 3.76 10.68
CA TYR A 563 31.03 4.79 11.68
C TYR A 563 30.85 4.30 13.12
N GLU A 564 31.06 3.00 13.35
CA GLU A 564 30.74 2.29 14.59
C GLU A 564 31.47 2.84 15.82
N THR A 565 32.57 3.58 15.63
CA THR A 565 33.36 4.21 16.70
C THR A 565 33.44 5.73 16.61
N THR A 566 32.83 6.35 15.58
CA THR A 566 32.97 7.79 15.31
C THR A 566 31.65 8.55 15.26
N ALA A 567 30.52 7.89 14.96
CA ALA A 567 29.20 8.53 14.99
C ALA A 567 28.81 9.00 16.40
N THR A 568 28.06 10.09 16.52
CA THR A 568 27.62 10.60 17.84
C THR A 568 26.15 11.00 17.83
N GLY A 569 25.56 11.12 19.02
CA GLY A 569 24.17 11.57 19.17
C GLY A 569 23.11 10.48 19.03
N VAL A 570 23.49 9.20 19.08
CA VAL A 570 22.55 8.07 19.22
C VAL A 570 21.92 8.10 20.61
N ALA A 571 20.60 8.14 20.67
CA ALA A 571 19.82 8.16 21.88
C ALA A 571 19.46 6.73 22.30
N THR A 572 20.11 6.24 23.35
CA THR A 572 19.92 4.87 23.86
C THR A 572 18.61 4.69 24.65
N GLY A 573 17.77 5.73 24.76
CA GLY A 573 16.41 5.65 25.32
C GLY A 573 15.40 5.05 24.33
N GLY A 574 14.12 4.97 24.72
CA GLY A 574 13.03 4.51 23.83
C GLY A 574 11.99 5.57 23.46
N SER A 575 11.95 6.69 24.20
CA SER A 575 10.87 7.66 24.10
C SER A 575 11.01 8.58 22.88
N ASN A 576 9.92 8.76 22.14
CA ASN A 576 9.83 9.60 20.95
C ASN A 576 10.74 9.19 19.78
N GLN A 577 10.96 7.89 19.59
CA GLN A 577 11.80 7.35 18.51
C GLN A 577 11.01 6.44 17.54
N ALA A 578 9.68 6.46 17.61
CA ALA A 578 8.83 5.54 16.85
C ALA A 578 8.69 5.97 15.38
N MET A 579 8.00 5.13 14.60
CA MET A 579 7.54 5.48 13.26
C MET A 579 6.07 5.91 13.32
N SER A 580 5.83 7.21 13.16
CA SER A 580 4.49 7.79 13.07
C SER A 580 3.98 7.75 11.63
N LEU A 581 2.91 7.02 11.37
CA LEU A 581 2.34 6.85 10.04
C LEU A 581 1.06 7.67 9.86
N TYR A 582 1.08 8.53 8.86
CA TYR A 582 -0.06 9.31 8.36
C TYR A 582 -0.33 9.01 6.88
N GLY A 583 0.74 8.78 6.10
CA GLY A 583 0.71 8.40 4.70
C GLY A 583 0.87 6.90 4.49
N ALA A 584 1.79 6.49 3.60
CA ALA A 584 2.00 5.07 3.28
C ALA A 584 3.40 4.57 3.66
N PHE A 585 3.44 3.41 4.30
CA PHE A 585 4.61 2.57 4.39
C PHE A 585 4.40 1.35 3.48
N ARG A 586 5.38 1.08 2.61
CA ARG A 586 5.39 -0.10 1.75
C ARG A 586 6.73 -0.83 1.87
N ILE A 587 6.67 -2.15 1.90
CA ILE A 587 7.85 -2.99 1.77
C ILE A 587 7.54 -4.14 0.82
N SER A 588 8.36 -4.28 -0.21
CA SER A 588 8.30 -5.41 -1.15
C SER A 588 9.51 -6.32 -1.03
N ASP A 589 10.62 -5.82 -0.50
CA ASP A 589 11.83 -6.58 -0.17
C ASP A 589 12.66 -5.82 0.88
N GLY A 590 13.73 -6.42 1.40
CA GLY A 590 14.62 -5.80 2.38
C GLY A 590 14.11 -5.88 3.82
N VAL A 591 14.61 -4.98 4.68
CA VAL A 591 14.32 -4.98 6.12
C VAL A 591 13.93 -3.59 6.63
N PHE A 592 12.86 -3.54 7.42
CA PHE A 592 12.56 -2.40 8.29
C PHE A 592 12.56 -2.84 9.75
N GLY A 593 13.20 -2.08 10.63
CA GLY A 593 13.30 -2.39 12.06
C GLY A 593 13.02 -1.19 12.98
N THR A 594 12.50 -1.40 14.18
CA THR A 594 12.23 -0.27 15.11
C THR A 594 13.11 -0.20 16.35
N ARG A 595 13.91 -1.25 16.62
CA ARG A 595 14.80 -1.37 17.81
C ARG A 595 14.16 -0.82 19.09
N ASN A 596 14.86 -0.01 19.89
CA ASN A 596 14.34 0.46 21.19
C ASN A 596 13.10 1.38 21.14
N SER A 597 12.57 1.73 19.95
CA SER A 597 11.41 2.62 19.84
C SER A 597 10.05 1.94 20.02
N ALA A 598 8.96 2.73 20.00
CA ALA A 598 7.58 2.28 20.22
C ALA A 598 6.87 1.65 19.01
N GLY A 599 7.62 1.35 17.93
CA GLY A 599 7.11 0.59 16.80
C GLY A 599 6.39 1.44 15.75
N PHE A 600 5.31 0.90 15.19
CA PHE A 600 4.39 1.61 14.30
C PHE A 600 3.26 2.25 15.11
N ILE A 601 3.12 3.57 14.95
CA ILE A 601 2.04 4.35 15.54
C ILE A 601 1.26 5.03 14.42
N PHE A 602 -0.01 4.67 14.25
CA PHE A 602 -0.92 5.37 13.35
C PHE A 602 -1.86 6.31 14.13
N TRP A 603 -2.20 7.43 13.51
CA TRP A 603 -2.84 8.55 14.20
C TRP A 603 -4.23 8.87 13.61
N SER A 604 -5.01 9.70 14.30
CA SER A 604 -6.43 9.95 13.96
C SER A 604 -6.61 10.98 12.86
N GLU A 605 -5.58 11.78 12.58
CA GLU A 605 -5.58 12.90 11.64
C GLU A 605 -5.61 12.46 10.18
N SER A 606 -5.17 11.23 9.85
CA SER A 606 -5.23 10.69 8.48
C SER A 606 -5.28 9.16 8.47
N TYR A 607 -5.58 8.59 7.30
CA TYR A 607 -5.58 7.14 7.09
C TYR A 607 -4.18 6.64 6.72
N ALA A 608 -3.50 6.03 7.67
CA ALA A 608 -2.24 5.35 7.42
C ALA A 608 -2.45 4.11 6.55
N GLN A 609 -1.46 3.79 5.71
CA GLN A 609 -1.41 2.55 4.95
C GLN A 609 -0.12 1.81 5.26
N VAL A 610 -0.22 0.55 5.68
CA VAL A 610 0.89 -0.38 5.84
C VAL A 610 0.70 -1.51 4.86
N ARG A 611 1.58 -1.59 3.87
CA ARG A 611 1.53 -2.60 2.81
C ARG A 611 2.81 -3.43 2.78
N MET A 612 2.67 -4.73 2.94
CA MET A 612 3.74 -5.70 2.82
C MET A 612 3.48 -6.65 1.65
N ASP A 613 4.28 -6.51 0.59
CA ASP A 613 4.30 -7.45 -0.52
C ASP A 613 5.41 -8.53 -0.35
N GLY A 614 6.42 -8.24 0.48
CA GLY A 614 7.59 -9.09 0.76
C GLY A 614 8.45 -8.49 1.88
N GLY A 615 9.73 -8.89 1.95
CA GLY A 615 10.69 -8.40 2.95
C GLY A 615 10.36 -8.77 4.40
N THR A 616 11.05 -8.15 5.34
CA THR A 616 10.84 -8.31 6.79
C THR A 616 10.58 -6.95 7.46
N VAL A 617 9.54 -6.89 8.28
CA VAL A 617 9.26 -5.76 9.17
C VAL A 617 9.38 -6.27 10.60
N ASP A 618 10.26 -5.68 11.39
CA ASP A 618 10.44 -5.98 12.81
C ASP A 618 10.11 -4.74 13.63
N VAL A 619 8.98 -4.78 14.33
CA VAL A 619 8.54 -3.68 15.20
C VAL A 619 8.36 -4.15 16.63
N SER A 620 8.59 -3.27 17.59
CA SER A 620 8.23 -3.51 18.99
C SER A 620 6.71 -3.62 19.16
N GLN A 621 5.94 -2.74 18.53
CA GLN A 621 4.47 -2.74 18.61
C GLN A 621 3.83 -2.21 17.32
N PHE A 622 2.63 -2.70 17.00
CA PHE A 622 1.79 -2.17 15.93
C PHE A 622 0.48 -1.68 16.54
N ARG A 623 0.33 -0.35 16.67
CA ARG A 623 -0.76 0.24 17.45
C ARG A 623 -1.18 1.62 17.01
N SER A 624 -2.27 2.08 17.62
CA SER A 624 -2.72 3.45 17.51
C SER A 624 -2.01 4.44 18.45
N GLY A 625 -2.15 5.73 18.15
CA GLY A 625 -1.76 6.84 19.01
C GLY A 625 -2.81 7.18 20.08
N ALA A 626 -2.34 7.77 21.19
CA ALA A 626 -3.12 8.03 22.43
C ALA A 626 -4.38 8.91 22.28
N VAL A 627 -4.60 9.57 21.14
CA VAL A 627 -5.67 10.56 20.95
C VAL A 627 -6.47 10.26 19.68
N GLY A 628 -7.76 9.94 19.88
CA GLY A 628 -8.77 9.95 18.81
C GLY A 628 -8.96 8.66 18.00
N GLY A 629 -8.25 7.57 18.32
CA GLY A 629 -8.36 6.30 17.59
C GLY A 629 -7.80 6.43 16.16
N GLY A 630 -6.52 6.13 16.02
CA GLY A 630 -5.80 6.19 14.76
C GLY A 630 -6.37 5.27 13.68
N LYS A 631 -6.32 5.76 12.44
CA LYS A 631 -6.96 5.13 11.29
C LYS A 631 -5.92 4.46 10.43
N THR A 632 -6.13 3.19 10.08
CA THR A 632 -5.12 2.43 9.34
C THR A 632 -5.72 1.39 8.42
N SER A 633 -4.99 1.09 7.35
CA SER A 633 -5.18 -0.07 6.50
C SER A 633 -3.92 -0.91 6.52
N TYR A 634 -4.06 -2.18 6.89
CA TYR A 634 -3.00 -3.17 6.84
C TYR A 634 -3.26 -4.11 5.66
N THR A 635 -2.26 -4.35 4.82
CA THR A 635 -2.35 -5.31 3.71
C THR A 635 -1.07 -6.11 3.61
N GLN A 636 -1.18 -7.43 3.70
CA GLN A 636 -0.05 -8.35 3.55
C GLN A 636 -0.33 -9.42 2.50
N THR A 637 0.54 -9.49 1.48
CA THR A 637 0.49 -10.51 0.43
C THR A 637 1.70 -11.45 0.46
N GLY A 638 2.77 -11.06 1.17
CA GLY A 638 4.00 -11.83 1.35
C GLY A 638 4.82 -11.31 2.54
N GLY A 639 6.07 -11.77 2.66
CA GLY A 639 7.01 -11.31 3.70
C GLY A 639 6.66 -11.75 5.12
N THR A 640 7.44 -11.25 6.08
CA THR A 640 7.31 -11.56 7.52
C THR A 640 7.17 -10.27 8.33
N PHE A 641 6.08 -10.14 9.08
CA PHE A 641 5.86 -9.07 10.05
C PHE A 641 6.13 -9.63 11.45
N VAL A 642 7.20 -9.21 12.10
CA VAL A 642 7.55 -9.55 13.47
C VAL A 642 7.10 -8.43 14.40
N VAL A 643 6.27 -8.77 15.38
CA VAL A 643 5.89 -7.88 16.48
C VAL A 643 6.55 -8.41 17.74
N ARG A 644 7.74 -7.90 18.06
CA ARG A 644 8.61 -8.51 19.06
C ARG A 644 8.39 -8.03 20.49
N GLY A 645 7.68 -6.91 20.69
CA GLY A 645 7.64 -6.22 21.97
C GLY A 645 9.05 -5.92 22.48
N ASN A 646 9.36 -6.47 23.64
CA ASN A 646 10.67 -6.35 24.29
C ASN A 646 11.36 -7.72 24.47
N VAL A 647 11.14 -8.65 23.54
CA VAL A 647 11.59 -10.06 23.67
C VAL A 647 12.90 -10.34 22.94
N THR A 648 12.93 -10.19 21.60
CA THR A 648 14.12 -10.51 20.80
C THR A 648 15.16 -9.39 20.79
N GLU A 649 14.72 -8.15 20.98
CA GLU A 649 15.52 -6.94 21.16
C GLU A 649 14.74 -5.97 22.06
N ALA A 650 15.43 -5.05 22.73
CA ALA A 650 14.80 -4.01 23.54
C ALA A 650 13.82 -3.17 22.69
N GLY A 651 12.64 -2.87 23.22
CA GLY A 651 11.60 -2.11 22.54
C GLY A 651 10.63 -1.43 23.50
N GLU A 652 10.23 -0.20 23.17
CA GLU A 652 9.16 0.47 23.89
C GLU A 652 7.80 -0.14 23.49
N LYS A 653 6.95 -0.42 24.48
CA LYS A 653 5.56 -0.85 24.26
C LYS A 653 4.61 -0.09 25.18
N SER A 654 3.47 0.29 24.64
CA SER A 654 2.43 0.99 25.39
C SER A 654 1.65 0.02 26.29
N SER A 655 1.32 0.50 27.48
CA SER A 655 0.46 -0.21 28.44
C SER A 655 -1.04 -0.08 28.15
N SER A 656 -1.44 0.47 27.01
CA SER A 656 -2.85 0.76 26.70
C SER A 656 -3.38 0.08 25.43
N TYR A 657 -2.52 -0.62 24.70
CA TYR A 657 -2.85 -1.21 23.40
C TYR A 657 -2.38 -2.65 23.31
N ALA A 658 -2.99 -3.40 22.40
CA ALA A 658 -2.55 -4.72 21.99
C ALA A 658 -1.12 -4.67 21.41
N ILE A 659 -0.40 -5.80 21.37
CA ILE A 659 0.91 -5.83 20.70
C ILE A 659 0.73 -5.60 19.19
N PHE A 660 -0.33 -6.18 18.62
CA PHE A 660 -0.82 -5.93 17.27
C PHE A 660 -2.30 -5.62 17.36
N GLY A 661 -2.68 -4.35 17.21
CA GLY A 661 -4.08 -3.95 17.36
C GLY A 661 -4.48 -2.77 16.50
N PHE A 662 -5.75 -2.77 16.07
CA PHE A 662 -6.44 -1.59 15.57
C PHE A 662 -7.36 -1.01 16.64
N ASP A 663 -7.63 0.30 16.57
CA ASP A 663 -8.49 0.97 17.55
C ASP A 663 -9.91 1.27 17.03
N SER A 664 -10.23 0.84 15.81
CA SER A 664 -11.48 1.18 15.14
C SER A 664 -11.98 0.04 14.27
N GLU A 665 -13.30 -0.17 14.30
CA GLU A 665 -14.04 -1.06 13.41
C GLU A 665 -13.95 -0.66 11.92
N ASP A 666 -13.57 0.59 11.63
CA ASP A 666 -13.35 1.12 10.28
C ASP A 666 -11.94 0.81 9.74
N ALA A 667 -11.03 0.29 10.58
CA ALA A 667 -9.71 -0.11 10.15
C ALA A 667 -9.78 -1.27 9.16
N VAL A 668 -8.89 -1.28 8.16
CA VAL A 668 -8.89 -2.29 7.10
C VAL A 668 -7.82 -3.36 7.35
N PHE A 669 -8.20 -4.64 7.33
CA PHE A 669 -7.26 -5.77 7.46
C PHE A 669 -7.34 -6.72 6.27
N ASN A 670 -6.29 -6.76 5.45
CA ASN A 670 -6.18 -7.69 4.32
C ASN A 670 -4.97 -8.61 4.48
N MET A 671 -5.18 -9.91 4.33
CA MET A 671 -4.09 -10.90 4.35
C MET A 671 -4.35 -12.00 3.32
N SER A 672 -3.48 -12.11 2.33
CA SER A 672 -3.54 -13.18 1.31
C SER A 672 -2.30 -14.08 1.29
N GLY A 673 -1.27 -13.72 2.05
CA GLY A 673 -0.01 -14.47 2.14
C GLY A 673 0.90 -13.91 3.23
N GLY A 674 2.14 -14.39 3.29
CA GLY A 674 3.12 -13.98 4.30
C GLY A 674 2.83 -14.53 5.70
N SER A 675 3.58 -14.03 6.69
CA SER A 675 3.41 -14.40 8.10
C SER A 675 3.43 -13.17 9.03
N ILE A 676 2.65 -13.24 10.12
CA ILE A 676 2.72 -12.33 11.26
C ILE A 676 3.17 -13.15 12.46
N LEU A 677 4.27 -12.76 13.10
CA LEU A 677 4.88 -13.42 14.25
C LEU A 677 4.78 -12.51 15.47
N LEU A 678 4.13 -12.97 16.53
CA LEU A 678 3.83 -12.19 17.73
C LEU A 678 4.61 -12.77 18.91
N HIS A 679 5.64 -12.06 19.38
CA HIS A 679 6.50 -12.56 20.48
C HIS A 679 6.14 -12.05 21.86
N ASP A 680 5.33 -11.02 21.97
CA ASP A 680 5.04 -10.37 23.26
C ASP A 680 3.57 -10.00 23.37
N THR A 681 3.18 -9.50 24.54
CA THR A 681 1.89 -8.87 24.79
C THR A 681 2.10 -7.36 24.95
N GLY A 682 1.09 -6.60 24.55
CA GLY A 682 0.93 -5.21 24.95
C GLY A 682 0.40 -5.10 26.38
N GLY A 683 -0.06 -3.92 26.78
CA GLY A 683 -0.73 -3.74 28.08
C GLY A 683 -2.20 -3.33 27.99
N GLY A 684 -2.76 -3.22 26.79
CA GLY A 684 -4.20 -2.99 26.61
C GLY A 684 -5.03 -4.22 26.98
N ASP A 685 -6.35 -4.04 26.94
CA ASP A 685 -7.36 -5.11 27.05
C ASP A 685 -8.24 -4.98 25.80
N VAL A 686 -8.00 -5.71 24.70
CA VAL A 686 -7.16 -6.90 24.48
C VAL A 686 -5.65 -6.62 24.38
N ASN A 687 -4.82 -7.46 25.01
CA ASN A 687 -3.36 -7.26 25.08
C ASN A 687 -2.55 -7.81 23.89
N GLY A 688 -3.08 -8.78 23.15
CA GLY A 688 -2.33 -9.56 22.17
C GLY A 688 -2.66 -9.15 20.75
N LEU A 689 -3.67 -9.79 20.17
CA LEU A 689 -4.14 -9.56 18.80
C LEU A 689 -5.53 -8.96 18.82
N TYR A 690 -5.67 -7.73 18.32
CA TYR A 690 -6.95 -7.02 18.27
C TYR A 690 -7.32 -6.54 16.86
N ILE A 691 -8.29 -7.19 16.22
CA ILE A 691 -8.81 -6.84 14.89
C ILE A 691 -10.33 -6.61 14.96
N PRO A 692 -10.77 -5.40 15.36
CA PRO A 692 -12.19 -5.05 15.42
C PRO A 692 -12.84 -4.81 14.06
N SER A 693 -12.10 -4.81 12.95
CA SER A 693 -12.58 -4.51 11.59
C SER A 693 -13.92 -5.17 11.27
N THR A 694 -14.91 -4.36 10.88
CA THR A 694 -16.25 -4.87 10.53
C THR A 694 -16.28 -5.56 9.17
N THR A 695 -17.34 -6.32 8.88
CA THR A 695 -17.50 -7.00 7.60
C THR A 695 -17.46 -5.99 6.45
N GLY A 696 -16.61 -6.24 5.44
CA GLY A 696 -16.33 -5.30 4.35
C GLY A 696 -15.00 -4.56 4.51
N ASN A 697 -14.51 -4.43 5.75
CA ASN A 697 -13.20 -3.85 6.08
C ASN A 697 -12.13 -4.93 6.33
N TYR A 698 -12.41 -6.20 6.06
CA TYR A 698 -11.37 -7.22 6.03
C TYR A 698 -11.54 -8.18 4.85
N ASN A 699 -10.41 -8.68 4.34
CA ASN A 699 -10.37 -9.72 3.33
C ASN A 699 -9.19 -10.66 3.59
N VAL A 700 -9.49 -11.87 4.07
CA VAL A 700 -8.48 -12.87 4.45
C VAL A 700 -8.64 -14.13 3.60
N THR A 701 -7.66 -14.37 2.74
CA THR A 701 -7.65 -15.49 1.78
C THR A 701 -6.39 -16.36 1.89
N GLY A 702 -5.43 -15.96 2.73
CA GLY A 702 -4.15 -16.65 2.90
C GLY A 702 -3.34 -16.09 4.07
N GLY A 703 -2.13 -16.61 4.25
CA GLY A 703 -1.19 -16.16 5.30
C GLY A 703 -1.24 -16.98 6.59
N SER A 704 -0.29 -16.72 7.50
CA SER A 704 -0.21 -17.39 8.80
C SER A 704 0.02 -16.38 9.93
N ILE A 705 -0.75 -16.49 11.01
CA ILE A 705 -0.46 -15.80 12.27
C ILE A 705 0.15 -16.81 13.24
N ILE A 706 1.29 -16.45 13.80
CA ILE A 706 2.06 -17.28 14.72
C ILE A 706 2.19 -16.53 16.03
N ILE A 707 1.60 -17.06 17.10
CA ILE A 707 1.75 -16.56 18.46
C ILE A 707 2.88 -17.35 19.10
N ASP A 708 3.95 -16.67 19.46
CA ASP A 708 5.21 -17.24 19.95
C ASP A 708 5.68 -16.49 21.19
N ILE A 709 4.90 -16.61 22.26
CA ILE A 709 5.05 -15.80 23.46
C ILE A 709 5.87 -16.51 24.55
N PRO A 710 6.61 -15.78 25.38
CA PRO A 710 7.25 -16.31 26.59
C PRO A 710 6.26 -16.96 27.56
N ASN A 711 6.78 -17.86 28.39
CA ASN A 711 6.05 -18.50 29.47
C ASN A 711 5.53 -17.47 30.49
N ASN A 712 4.50 -17.86 31.24
CA ASN A 712 3.88 -17.01 32.27
C ASN A 712 3.31 -15.67 31.74
N ARG A 713 2.96 -15.62 30.46
CA ARG A 713 2.19 -14.53 29.86
C ARG A 713 0.89 -15.07 29.30
N ASN A 714 -0.18 -14.29 29.49
CA ASN A 714 -1.46 -14.53 28.86
C ASN A 714 -1.59 -13.63 27.64
N PHE A 715 -1.73 -14.23 26.46
CA PHE A 715 -1.93 -13.50 25.22
C PHE A 715 -3.40 -13.54 24.83
N GLU A 716 -4.02 -12.36 24.73
CA GLU A 716 -5.44 -12.23 24.48
C GLU A 716 -5.72 -12.01 22.99
N ILE A 717 -6.76 -12.64 22.46
CA ILE A 717 -7.19 -12.52 21.06
C ILE A 717 -8.63 -12.03 20.99
N ALA A 718 -8.85 -10.96 20.22
CA ALA A 718 -10.15 -10.56 19.72
C ALA A 718 -10.06 -10.16 18.25
N SER A 719 -10.78 -10.87 17.37
CA SER A 719 -10.74 -10.62 15.92
C SER A 719 -12.09 -10.89 15.25
N ASN A 720 -12.69 -9.85 14.67
CA ASN A 720 -13.85 -9.98 13.79
C ASN A 720 -13.46 -10.56 12.43
N ALA A 721 -12.23 -10.26 11.97
CA ALA A 721 -11.67 -10.88 10.79
C ALA A 721 -11.34 -12.35 11.06
N ASN A 722 -11.62 -13.20 10.08
CA ASN A 722 -11.16 -14.59 10.11
C ASN A 722 -9.64 -14.65 9.97
N LEU A 723 -8.97 -15.53 10.72
CA LEU A 723 -7.53 -15.79 10.56
C LEU A 723 -7.35 -16.97 9.59
N TRP A 724 -6.42 -16.90 8.63
CA TRP A 724 -6.30 -18.00 7.66
C TRP A 724 -5.70 -19.27 8.27
N ASN A 725 -4.44 -19.20 8.71
CA ASN A 725 -3.84 -20.19 9.61
C ASN A 725 -3.48 -19.51 10.93
N LEU A 726 -3.68 -20.23 12.04
CA LEU A 726 -3.26 -19.80 13.37
C LEU A 726 -2.40 -20.90 14.01
N GLU A 727 -1.19 -20.55 14.39
CA GLU A 727 -0.28 -21.41 15.14
C GLU A 727 0.05 -20.77 16.49
N ILE A 728 -0.11 -21.54 17.55
CA ILE A 728 0.24 -21.15 18.91
C ILE A 728 1.43 -22.00 19.35
N LYS A 729 2.49 -21.34 19.77
CA LYS A 729 3.70 -21.95 20.32
C LYS A 729 4.25 -21.10 21.45
N ARG A 730 5.19 -21.68 22.18
CA ARG A 730 5.88 -21.03 23.29
C ARG A 730 7.29 -20.67 22.86
N TYR A 731 7.70 -19.45 23.19
CA TYR A 731 9.03 -18.94 22.90
C TYR A 731 10.12 -19.62 23.73
N ASP A 732 9.85 -19.82 25.03
CA ASP A 732 10.80 -20.40 25.97
C ASP A 732 10.98 -21.93 25.82
N ALA A 733 12.10 -22.43 26.35
CA ALA A 733 12.37 -23.87 26.43
C ALA A 733 11.59 -24.58 27.57
N THR A 734 11.12 -23.86 28.59
CA THR A 734 10.42 -24.40 29.77
C THR A 734 9.17 -23.58 30.15
N GLY A 735 8.20 -24.14 30.90
CA GLY A 735 6.95 -23.48 31.31
C GLY A 735 5.76 -23.64 30.34
N THR A 736 4.66 -22.92 30.54
CA THR A 736 3.50 -22.95 29.64
C THR A 736 3.19 -21.53 29.17
N SER A 737 2.80 -21.38 27.90
CA SER A 737 2.26 -20.13 27.35
C SER A 737 0.75 -20.24 27.21
N THR A 738 0.02 -19.21 27.63
CA THR A 738 -1.45 -19.22 27.63
C THR A 738 -2.00 -18.23 26.62
N VAL A 739 -2.96 -18.67 25.81
CA VAL A 739 -3.73 -17.84 24.90
C VAL A 739 -5.19 -17.82 25.37
N LEU A 740 -5.73 -16.62 25.54
CA LEU A 740 -7.10 -16.38 26.00
C LEU A 740 -7.94 -15.82 24.84
N LEU A 741 -9.11 -16.40 24.59
CA LEU A 741 -10.08 -15.78 23.69
C LEU A 741 -10.90 -14.72 24.43
N LYS A 742 -11.13 -13.58 23.77
CA LYS A 742 -11.95 -12.46 24.26
C LYS A 742 -13.24 -12.26 23.44
N GLN A 743 -13.42 -13.07 22.40
CA GLN A 743 -14.61 -13.18 21.55
C GLN A 743 -14.49 -14.45 20.71
N ASP A 744 -15.56 -14.80 19.98
CA ASP A 744 -15.55 -15.89 19.01
C ASP A 744 -14.39 -15.76 18.04
N LEU A 745 -13.69 -16.86 17.80
CA LEU A 745 -12.51 -16.91 16.94
C LEU A 745 -12.79 -17.78 15.71
N LYS A 746 -12.51 -17.20 14.53
CA LYS A 746 -12.58 -17.92 13.25
C LYS A 746 -11.19 -18.16 12.69
N VAL A 747 -10.91 -19.43 12.40
CA VAL A 747 -9.70 -19.90 11.70
C VAL A 747 -10.11 -20.60 10.41
N GLY A 748 -9.85 -19.97 9.27
CA GLY A 748 -10.30 -20.40 7.94
C GLY A 748 -9.71 -21.72 7.46
N ARG A 749 -8.55 -22.11 8.00
CA ARG A 749 -7.83 -23.30 7.59
C ARG A 749 -7.29 -24.08 8.78
N ASP A 750 -6.01 -23.94 9.12
CA ASP A 750 -5.37 -24.77 10.14
C ASP A 750 -5.23 -24.01 11.47
N PHE A 751 -5.70 -24.64 12.55
CA PHE A 751 -5.48 -24.22 13.93
C PHE A 751 -4.54 -25.21 14.62
N ILE A 752 -3.38 -24.75 15.07
CA ILE A 752 -2.32 -25.58 15.64
C ILE A 752 -1.99 -25.09 17.04
N ILE A 753 -2.07 -26.01 18.01
CA ILE A 753 -1.67 -25.78 19.40
C ILE A 753 -0.45 -26.65 19.67
N ASN A 754 0.73 -26.03 19.80
CA ASN A 754 1.99 -26.74 20.02
C ASN A 754 2.16 -27.21 21.47
N ASP A 755 3.19 -28.01 21.69
CA ASP A 755 3.55 -28.56 23.00
C ASP A 755 3.72 -27.44 24.06
N ASN A 756 3.21 -27.67 25.27
CA ASN A 756 3.28 -26.74 26.41
C ASN A 756 2.65 -25.36 26.12
N THR A 757 1.57 -25.34 25.33
CA THR A 757 0.71 -24.18 25.18
C THR A 757 -0.71 -24.50 25.62
N LEU A 758 -1.35 -23.53 26.26
CA LEU A 758 -2.72 -23.59 26.71
C LEU A 758 -3.56 -22.60 25.90
N VAL A 759 -4.69 -23.07 25.38
CA VAL A 759 -5.74 -22.21 24.83
C VAL A 759 -6.97 -22.29 25.72
N GLU A 760 -7.40 -21.16 26.25
CA GLU A 760 -8.59 -21.01 27.07
C GLU A 760 -9.61 -20.15 26.32
N VAL A 761 -10.82 -20.68 26.18
CA VAL A 761 -11.91 -20.01 25.44
C VAL A 761 -12.88 -19.28 26.37
N GLN A 762 -12.57 -19.24 27.66
CA GLN A 762 -13.38 -18.61 28.70
C GLN A 762 -12.74 -17.29 29.13
N ASP A 763 -13.56 -16.25 29.26
CA ASP A 763 -13.19 -15.01 29.95
C ASP A 763 -14.25 -14.67 31.01
N GLY A 764 -13.87 -14.80 32.28
CA GLY A 764 -14.83 -14.67 33.38
C GLY A 764 -15.94 -15.71 33.30
N THR A 765 -17.18 -15.27 33.03
CA THR A 765 -18.36 -16.14 32.89
C THR A 765 -18.74 -16.42 31.44
N ASP A 766 -18.07 -15.77 30.48
CA ASP A 766 -18.39 -15.88 29.07
C ASP A 766 -17.52 -16.97 28.41
N TYR A 767 -18.13 -17.74 27.51
CA TYR A 767 -17.46 -18.77 26.72
C TYR A 767 -17.56 -18.41 25.25
N TYR A 768 -16.43 -18.45 24.54
CA TYR A 768 -16.35 -18.03 23.14
C TYR A 768 -16.23 -19.22 22.19
N ASP A 769 -16.98 -19.16 21.09
CA ASP A 769 -17.01 -20.23 20.10
C ASP A 769 -15.75 -20.21 19.23
N LEU A 770 -15.31 -21.41 18.86
CA LEU A 770 -14.15 -21.61 17.99
C LEU A 770 -14.58 -22.21 16.65
N TYR A 771 -14.22 -21.57 15.55
CA TYR A 771 -14.52 -22.06 14.20
C TYR A 771 -13.24 -22.47 13.49
N VAL A 772 -13.14 -23.71 13.04
CA VAL A 772 -11.97 -24.27 12.33
C VAL A 772 -12.37 -24.79 10.95
N GLY A 773 -11.76 -24.25 9.89
CA GLY A 773 -12.12 -24.55 8.51
C GLY A 773 -11.50 -25.84 7.96
N ARG A 774 -10.31 -26.24 8.43
CA ARG A 774 -9.61 -27.44 7.96
C ARG A 774 -9.10 -28.31 9.11
N ASN A 775 -7.88 -28.12 9.60
CA ASN A 775 -7.30 -29.00 10.62
C ASN A 775 -7.31 -28.34 11.99
N PHE A 776 -7.67 -29.11 13.01
CA PHE A 776 -7.41 -28.80 14.41
C PHE A 776 -6.28 -29.73 14.86
N ASP A 777 -5.10 -29.20 15.17
CA ASP A 777 -3.92 -30.00 15.51
C ASP A 777 -3.43 -29.68 16.92
N LEU A 778 -3.82 -30.52 17.88
CA LEU A 778 -3.30 -30.48 19.24
C LEU A 778 -2.05 -31.37 19.31
N LYS A 779 -0.88 -30.74 19.47
CA LYS A 779 0.40 -31.45 19.65
C LYS A 779 0.52 -32.06 21.05
N SER A 780 1.66 -32.68 21.32
CA SER A 780 1.84 -33.43 22.57
C SER A 780 1.99 -32.46 23.74
N SER A 781 1.22 -32.63 24.81
CA SER A 781 1.24 -31.70 25.95
C SER A 781 0.77 -30.27 25.63
N GLY A 782 0.10 -30.05 24.50
CA GLY A 782 -0.75 -28.87 24.32
C GLY A 782 -2.08 -29.07 25.06
N ASP A 783 -2.71 -27.99 25.51
CA ASP A 783 -3.98 -28.02 26.23
C ASP A 783 -5.02 -27.08 25.57
N TYR A 784 -6.25 -27.57 25.45
CA TYR A 784 -7.41 -26.82 24.95
C TYR A 784 -8.53 -26.93 25.99
N GLN A 785 -8.80 -25.81 26.65
CA GLN A 785 -9.85 -25.71 27.65
C GLN A 785 -11.10 -25.15 27.00
N ALA A 786 -11.98 -26.07 26.59
CA ALA A 786 -13.21 -25.76 25.85
C ALA A 786 -14.29 -25.05 26.70
N GLY A 787 -14.23 -25.11 28.04
CA GLY A 787 -15.28 -24.57 28.90
C GLY A 787 -16.66 -25.13 28.53
N GLU A 788 -17.66 -24.24 28.35
CA GLU A 788 -18.99 -24.55 27.81
C GLU A 788 -19.16 -24.09 26.34
N ASN A 789 -18.07 -23.96 25.57
CA ASN A 789 -18.13 -23.41 24.22
C ASN A 789 -18.63 -24.40 23.16
N THR A 790 -18.96 -23.86 21.98
CA THR A 790 -19.15 -24.66 20.77
C THR A 790 -17.92 -24.61 19.89
N THR A 791 -17.39 -25.79 19.53
CA THR A 791 -16.36 -25.90 18.50
C THR A 791 -16.97 -26.30 17.16
N HIS A 792 -16.85 -25.41 16.18
CA HIS A 792 -17.38 -25.57 14.83
C HIS A 792 -16.32 -26.03 13.84
N PHE A 793 -16.60 -27.11 13.11
CA PHE A 793 -15.82 -27.51 11.94
C PHE A 793 -16.57 -27.13 10.66
N TYR A 794 -16.12 -26.05 10.02
CA TYR A 794 -16.86 -25.40 8.93
C TYR A 794 -16.08 -25.37 7.60
N SER A 795 -16.57 -24.60 6.63
CA SER A 795 -15.89 -24.32 5.34
C SER A 795 -16.01 -25.43 4.30
N ASN A 796 -15.39 -25.17 3.14
CA ASN A 796 -15.45 -25.97 1.93
C ASN A 796 -14.26 -26.95 1.79
N GLN A 797 -13.68 -27.40 2.91
CA GLN A 797 -12.54 -28.31 2.93
C GLN A 797 -12.76 -29.46 3.91
N SER A 798 -12.36 -30.67 3.53
CA SER A 798 -12.20 -31.78 4.48
C SER A 798 -11.04 -31.49 5.42
N GLY A 799 -11.18 -31.95 6.66
CA GLY A 799 -10.28 -31.61 7.76
C GLY A 799 -9.99 -32.81 8.65
N VAL A 800 -8.96 -32.67 9.49
CA VAL A 800 -8.60 -33.67 10.49
C VAL A 800 -8.49 -33.02 11.87
N ILE A 801 -9.08 -33.66 12.87
CA ILE A 801 -8.81 -33.39 14.29
C ILE A 801 -7.66 -34.30 14.70
N TYR A 802 -6.48 -33.72 14.88
CA TYR A 802 -5.32 -34.43 15.38
C TYR A 802 -5.26 -34.31 16.90
N ALA A 803 -5.59 -35.39 17.61
CA ALA A 803 -5.41 -35.52 19.05
C ALA A 803 -4.07 -36.22 19.34
N ARG A 804 -2.96 -35.48 19.34
CA ARG A 804 -1.59 -36.01 19.44
C ARG A 804 -0.97 -35.84 20.83
N ASN A 805 -1.80 -35.91 21.87
CA ASN A 805 -1.43 -35.92 23.29
C ASN A 805 -0.59 -37.17 23.67
N ASN A 806 0.55 -37.37 23.02
CA ASN A 806 1.28 -38.63 22.97
C ASN A 806 2.10 -38.91 24.25
N SER A 807 2.46 -37.87 25.01
CA SER A 807 3.24 -38.00 26.25
C SER A 807 2.41 -38.56 27.42
N VAL A 808 1.12 -38.22 27.47
CA VAL A 808 0.12 -38.78 28.41
C VAL A 808 -1.18 -38.95 27.64
N ALA A 809 -1.60 -40.20 27.40
CA ALA A 809 -2.81 -40.48 26.62
C ALA A 809 -4.08 -40.03 27.37
N ALA A 810 -4.58 -38.83 27.06
CA ALA A 810 -5.83 -38.25 27.56
C ALA A 810 -6.66 -37.68 26.39
N PRO A 811 -7.97 -37.94 26.29
CA PRO A 811 -8.78 -37.44 25.17
C PRO A 811 -8.71 -35.92 25.06
N LEU A 812 -8.62 -35.39 23.83
CA LEU A 812 -8.88 -33.97 23.58
C LEU A 812 -10.36 -33.71 23.90
N VAL A 813 -10.64 -32.74 24.76
CA VAL A 813 -11.99 -32.47 25.27
C VAL A 813 -12.60 -31.29 24.51
N PHE A 814 -13.80 -31.51 23.98
CA PHE A 814 -14.70 -30.49 23.48
C PHE A 814 -15.94 -30.43 24.40
N HIS A 815 -16.58 -29.27 24.47
CA HIS A 815 -17.91 -29.18 25.06
C HIS A 815 -18.98 -29.54 24.03
N ASP A 816 -19.42 -28.60 23.20
CA ASP A 816 -20.28 -28.88 22.05
C ASP A 816 -19.47 -28.95 20.75
N VAL A 817 -19.91 -29.81 19.82
CA VAL A 817 -19.28 -29.93 18.50
C VAL A 817 -20.33 -29.77 17.40
N ILE A 818 -20.10 -28.82 16.50
CA ILE A 818 -20.92 -28.61 15.31
C ILE A 818 -20.10 -28.86 14.05
N ILE A 819 -20.53 -29.78 13.20
CA ILE A 819 -19.96 -30.01 11.87
C ILE A 819 -20.89 -29.36 10.84
N ASN A 820 -20.36 -28.39 10.11
CA ASN A 820 -21.09 -27.62 9.10
C ASN A 820 -20.21 -27.38 7.87
N LYS A 821 -19.93 -28.45 7.11
CA LYS A 821 -19.12 -28.40 5.91
C LYS A 821 -19.97 -28.06 4.69
N ASP A 822 -19.46 -27.19 3.82
CA ASP A 822 -20.12 -26.88 2.55
C ASP A 822 -20.17 -28.11 1.65
N GLN A 823 -21.23 -28.21 0.85
CA GLN A 823 -21.46 -29.33 -0.06
C GLN A 823 -20.47 -29.33 -1.23
N ALA A 824 -20.08 -30.51 -1.68
CA ALA A 824 -19.49 -30.67 -3.00
C ALA A 824 -20.57 -30.48 -4.09
N TRP A 825 -20.18 -30.34 -5.36
CA TRP A 825 -21.14 -30.29 -6.48
C TRP A 825 -22.02 -31.56 -6.54
N ASP A 826 -21.50 -32.68 -6.05
CA ASP A 826 -22.23 -33.93 -5.90
C ASP A 826 -22.88 -34.02 -4.50
N PRO A 827 -24.21 -34.09 -4.39
CA PRO A 827 -24.90 -34.13 -3.11
C PRO A 827 -24.67 -35.42 -2.31
N THR A 828 -24.06 -36.45 -2.91
CA THR A 828 -23.71 -37.71 -2.24
C THR A 828 -22.31 -37.70 -1.60
N ILE A 829 -21.50 -36.67 -1.89
CA ILE A 829 -20.14 -36.55 -1.39
C ILE A 829 -20.10 -35.52 -0.26
N PHE A 830 -19.95 -36.04 0.97
CA PHE A 830 -19.71 -35.22 2.13
C PHE A 830 -18.23 -34.90 2.30
N ARG A 831 -17.94 -33.67 2.72
CA ARG A 831 -16.62 -33.31 3.22
C ARG A 831 -16.49 -33.80 4.66
N ALA A 832 -15.38 -34.44 4.94
CA ALA A 832 -15.17 -35.14 6.21
C ALA A 832 -14.42 -34.29 7.23
N VAL A 833 -14.77 -34.45 8.49
CA VAL A 833 -13.92 -34.16 9.65
C VAL A 833 -13.47 -35.51 10.19
N SER A 834 -12.21 -35.85 9.99
CA SER A 834 -11.66 -37.15 10.37
C SER A 834 -10.87 -37.07 11.67
N LEU A 835 -10.79 -38.17 12.43
CA LEU A 835 -9.92 -38.26 13.60
C LEU A 835 -8.54 -38.80 13.22
N GLY A 836 -7.49 -38.14 13.72
CA GLY A 836 -6.10 -38.55 13.56
C GLY A 836 -5.35 -38.55 14.90
N SER A 837 -4.46 -39.50 15.09
CA SER A 837 -3.51 -39.53 16.21
C SER A 837 -2.30 -40.39 15.85
N THR A 838 -1.14 -40.12 16.47
CA THR A 838 0.11 -40.87 16.25
C THR A 838 0.62 -41.62 17.48
N GLY A 839 0.06 -41.38 18.67
CA GLY A 839 0.48 -42.03 19.93
C GLY A 839 -0.60 -42.87 20.60
N ARG A 840 -1.72 -43.12 19.93
CA ARG A 840 -2.84 -43.91 20.45
C ARG A 840 -2.86 -45.32 19.88
N THR A 841 -3.25 -46.27 20.71
CA THR A 841 -3.51 -47.65 20.28
C THR A 841 -4.62 -47.71 19.22
N THR A 842 -4.49 -48.63 18.29
CA THR A 842 -5.48 -48.90 17.24
C THR A 842 -6.52 -49.93 17.66
N ASP A 843 -6.46 -50.43 18.90
CA ASP A 843 -7.45 -51.36 19.46
C ASP A 843 -8.60 -50.58 20.12
N PRO A 844 -9.83 -50.63 19.59
CA PRO A 844 -10.98 -49.89 20.11
C PRO A 844 -11.44 -50.40 21.49
N THR A 845 -10.96 -51.56 21.96
CA THR A 845 -11.28 -52.05 23.31
C THR A 845 -10.43 -51.41 24.40
N ASP A 846 -9.24 -50.90 24.07
CA ASP A 846 -8.34 -50.23 25.01
C ASP A 846 -8.86 -48.82 25.37
N ILE A 847 -8.68 -48.42 26.64
CA ILE A 847 -9.08 -47.09 27.12
C ILE A 847 -8.29 -45.96 26.44
N ASN A 848 -7.04 -46.21 26.05
CA ASN A 848 -6.14 -45.24 25.43
C ASN A 848 -6.48 -44.97 23.94
N ASN A 849 -7.40 -45.73 23.35
CA ASN A 849 -7.87 -45.49 21.97
C ASN A 849 -8.76 -44.24 21.85
N THR A 850 -9.43 -43.82 22.93
CA THR A 850 -10.37 -42.68 22.95
C THR A 850 -9.67 -41.37 22.59
N ALA A 851 -9.79 -40.93 21.34
CA ALA A 851 -9.07 -39.76 20.83
C ALA A 851 -9.65 -38.44 21.34
N ILE A 852 -10.97 -38.35 21.38
CA ILE A 852 -11.67 -37.14 21.81
C ILE A 852 -12.80 -37.47 22.79
N LYS A 853 -13.18 -36.47 23.59
CA LYS A 853 -14.36 -36.47 24.45
C LYS A 853 -15.22 -35.27 24.12
N ILE A 854 -16.53 -35.45 24.00
CA ILE A 854 -17.52 -34.40 23.78
C ILE A 854 -18.46 -34.41 25.00
N LEU A 855 -18.51 -33.28 25.72
CA LEU A 855 -19.28 -33.18 26.96
C LEU A 855 -20.76 -32.87 26.70
N GLY A 856 -21.02 -31.95 25.79
CA GLY A 856 -22.33 -31.55 25.34
C GLY A 856 -22.78 -32.31 24.09
N ASP A 857 -23.45 -31.63 23.18
CA ASP A 857 -24.08 -32.20 22.00
C ASP A 857 -23.12 -32.28 20.79
N LEU A 858 -23.31 -33.33 19.98
CA LEU A 858 -22.71 -33.47 18.66
C LEU A 858 -23.77 -33.23 17.59
N LYS A 859 -23.62 -32.15 16.82
CA LYS A 859 -24.55 -31.81 15.73
C LYS A 859 -23.85 -31.75 14.38
N ILE A 860 -24.33 -32.54 13.44
CA ILE A 860 -23.90 -32.50 12.03
C ILE A 860 -24.99 -31.78 11.23
N ASN A 861 -24.86 -30.47 11.09
CA ASN A 861 -25.71 -29.69 10.21
C ASN A 861 -25.51 -30.13 8.76
N ARG A 862 -24.24 -30.29 8.38
CA ARG A 862 -23.85 -30.89 7.10
C ARG A 862 -22.44 -31.46 7.14
N GLY A 863 -22.24 -32.64 6.57
CA GLY A 863 -20.91 -33.23 6.37
C GLY A 863 -20.77 -34.66 6.89
N GLU A 864 -19.54 -35.15 6.91
CA GLU A 864 -19.21 -36.47 7.45
C GLU A 864 -18.33 -36.32 8.69
N PHE A 865 -18.65 -37.03 9.76
CA PHE A 865 -17.73 -37.22 10.87
C PHE A 865 -17.11 -38.61 10.80
N ASN A 866 -15.82 -38.68 10.48
CA ASN A 866 -15.12 -39.95 10.35
C ASN A 866 -14.27 -40.22 11.59
N THR A 867 -14.77 -41.08 12.47
CA THR A 867 -14.04 -41.54 13.67
C THR A 867 -12.80 -42.36 13.33
N PHE A 868 -12.72 -42.85 12.08
CA PHE A 868 -11.67 -43.69 11.54
C PHE A 868 -11.49 -44.97 12.38
N ARG A 869 -10.51 -44.98 13.30
CA ARG A 869 -10.20 -46.09 14.21
C ARG A 869 -10.26 -45.73 15.69
N TYR A 870 -10.74 -44.53 16.00
CA TYR A 870 -10.64 -43.97 17.35
C TYR A 870 -12.01 -43.84 17.99
N LYS A 871 -12.07 -44.08 19.30
CA LYS A 871 -13.26 -43.84 20.11
C LYS A 871 -13.50 -42.35 20.36
N VAL A 872 -14.77 -41.99 20.38
CA VAL A 872 -15.29 -40.68 20.82
C VAL A 872 -16.12 -40.93 22.06
N ALA A 873 -15.66 -40.46 23.22
CA ALA A 873 -16.49 -40.48 24.44
C ALA A 873 -17.50 -39.33 24.38
N HIS A 874 -18.80 -39.63 24.44
CA HIS A 874 -19.87 -38.67 24.19
C HIS A 874 -20.92 -38.70 25.30
N THR A 875 -21.09 -37.59 26.02
CA THR A 875 -22.03 -37.53 27.14
C THR A 875 -23.35 -36.83 26.85
N GLY A 876 -23.44 -36.00 25.79
CA GLY A 876 -24.69 -35.35 25.37
C GLY A 876 -25.44 -36.08 24.26
N ASN A 877 -26.25 -35.36 23.49
CA ASN A 877 -27.10 -35.91 22.42
C ASN A 877 -26.41 -35.88 21.06
N ILE A 878 -26.93 -36.64 20.09
CA ILE A 878 -26.43 -36.63 18.71
C ILE A 878 -27.56 -36.27 17.75
N GLU A 879 -27.33 -35.25 16.92
CA GLU A 879 -28.22 -34.86 15.83
C GLU A 879 -27.46 -34.82 14.48
N ILE A 880 -27.98 -35.51 13.47
CA ILE A 880 -27.55 -35.38 12.08
C ILE A 880 -28.72 -34.79 11.28
N VAL A 881 -28.50 -33.65 10.65
CA VAL A 881 -29.47 -33.00 9.75
C VAL A 881 -29.21 -33.46 8.32
N ASP A 882 -27.97 -33.35 7.83
CA ASP A 882 -27.59 -33.71 6.46
C ASP A 882 -26.16 -34.27 6.40
N GLY A 883 -26.00 -35.55 6.73
CA GLY A 883 -24.66 -36.12 6.84
C GLY A 883 -24.63 -37.56 7.26
N ARG A 884 -23.46 -37.98 7.74
CA ARG A 884 -23.24 -39.32 8.30
C ARG A 884 -22.05 -39.34 9.27
N ILE A 885 -22.02 -40.36 10.12
CA ILE A 885 -20.83 -40.76 10.88
C ILE A 885 -20.27 -42.02 10.23
N LEU A 886 -18.95 -42.09 10.11
CA LEU A 886 -18.23 -43.20 9.47
C LEU A 886 -17.09 -43.71 10.37
N ALA A 887 -16.73 -44.98 10.22
CA ALA A 887 -15.55 -45.60 10.80
C ALA A 887 -14.94 -46.59 9.78
N ASN A 888 -13.97 -46.15 8.98
CA ASN A 888 -13.45 -46.91 7.82
C ASN A 888 -11.99 -47.39 7.97
N ALA A 889 -11.68 -48.07 9.08
CA ALA A 889 -10.36 -48.65 9.33
C ALA A 889 -10.43 -50.14 9.72
N THR A 890 -9.29 -50.84 9.69
CA THR A 890 -9.16 -52.27 10.06
C THR A 890 -9.52 -52.59 11.51
N ASN A 891 -9.69 -51.58 12.36
CA ASN A 891 -10.39 -51.65 13.64
C ASN A 891 -11.24 -50.38 13.73
N PRO A 892 -12.54 -50.42 13.41
CA PRO A 892 -13.34 -49.21 13.29
C PRO A 892 -13.49 -48.50 14.64
N GLY A 893 -13.41 -47.17 14.61
CA GLY A 893 -13.72 -46.30 15.73
C GLY A 893 -15.18 -46.41 16.16
N ARG A 894 -15.50 -45.89 17.35
CA ARG A 894 -16.84 -46.00 17.95
C ARG A 894 -17.26 -44.68 18.58
N ILE A 895 -18.54 -44.35 18.47
CA ILE A 895 -19.16 -43.32 19.30
C ILE A 895 -19.64 -43.98 20.59
N VAL A 896 -19.02 -43.62 21.72
CA VAL A 896 -19.30 -44.19 23.03
C VAL A 896 -20.28 -43.28 23.77
N LEU A 897 -21.53 -43.70 23.90
CA LEU A 897 -22.58 -43.01 24.65
C LEU A 897 -22.43 -43.32 26.14
N ASN A 898 -21.88 -42.38 26.90
CA ASN A 898 -21.49 -42.56 28.29
C ASN A 898 -21.98 -41.44 29.23
N GLY A 899 -23.09 -40.80 28.90
CA GLY A 899 -23.73 -39.78 29.73
C GLY A 899 -24.29 -40.30 31.05
N THR A 900 -24.83 -39.40 31.86
CA THR A 900 -25.51 -39.71 33.14
C THR A 900 -27.03 -39.63 33.08
N THR A 901 -27.57 -39.05 32.00
CA THR A 901 -29.01 -38.96 31.68
C THR A 901 -29.28 -39.73 30.39
N GLU A 902 -30.54 -40.09 30.12
CA GLU A 902 -30.90 -40.75 28.85
C GLU A 902 -30.46 -39.87 27.66
N GLN A 903 -29.62 -40.40 26.77
CA GLN A 903 -29.10 -39.67 25.62
C GLN A 903 -30.00 -39.86 24.40
N THR A 904 -30.20 -38.81 23.59
CA THR A 904 -31.03 -38.90 22.38
C THR A 904 -30.19 -38.99 21.11
N ILE A 905 -30.69 -39.74 20.14
CA ILE A 905 -30.09 -39.90 18.81
C ILE A 905 -31.13 -39.57 17.75
N LYS A 906 -30.80 -38.61 16.88
CA LYS A 906 -31.72 -38.08 15.88
C LYS A 906 -31.02 -37.90 14.53
N GLY A 907 -31.50 -38.58 13.50
CA GLY A 907 -31.15 -38.33 12.11
C GLY A 907 -32.22 -37.53 11.37
N ALA A 908 -32.02 -37.34 10.07
CA ALA A 908 -32.99 -36.72 9.17
C ALA A 908 -34.30 -37.52 9.12
N LEU A 909 -35.43 -36.83 9.10
CA LEU A 909 -36.76 -37.46 9.02
C LEU A 909 -37.04 -38.12 7.66
N THR A 910 -36.28 -37.78 6.62
CA THR A 910 -36.50 -38.21 5.24
C THR A 910 -35.56 -39.32 4.77
N GLN A 911 -34.54 -39.64 5.56
CA GLN A 911 -33.53 -40.64 5.21
C GLN A 911 -32.99 -41.31 6.46
N GLN A 912 -32.80 -42.62 6.39
CA GLN A 912 -32.12 -43.38 7.44
C GLN A 912 -30.61 -43.09 7.36
N GLN A 913 -30.14 -42.16 8.18
CA GLN A 913 -28.73 -41.74 8.19
C GLN A 913 -27.85 -42.71 8.98
N SER A 914 -26.61 -42.87 8.53
CA SER A 914 -25.62 -43.72 9.19
C SER A 914 -24.97 -42.97 10.36
N PHE A 915 -24.98 -43.60 11.54
CA PHE A 915 -24.32 -43.15 12.77
C PHE A 915 -23.02 -43.91 13.05
N GLY A 916 -22.50 -44.65 12.07
CA GLY A 916 -21.31 -45.47 12.21
C GLY A 916 -21.48 -46.51 13.31
N THR A 917 -20.43 -46.79 14.08
CA THR A 917 -20.46 -47.76 15.18
C THR A 917 -20.81 -47.08 16.50
N ILE A 918 -21.81 -47.60 17.22
CA ILE A 918 -22.24 -47.08 18.52
C ILE A 918 -21.86 -48.05 19.64
N GLU A 919 -21.40 -47.52 20.76
CA GLU A 919 -21.15 -48.23 22.00
C GLU A 919 -21.93 -47.56 23.14
N LEU A 920 -22.95 -48.24 23.69
CA LEU A 920 -23.79 -47.71 24.78
C LEU A 920 -23.31 -48.24 26.13
N VAL A 921 -22.79 -47.34 26.97
CA VAL A 921 -22.31 -47.63 28.33
C VAL A 921 -23.03 -46.78 29.40
N ASN A 922 -24.11 -46.09 29.01
CA ASN A 922 -24.90 -45.22 29.87
C ASN A 922 -26.03 -45.99 30.56
N THR A 923 -26.01 -46.07 31.89
CA THR A 923 -27.03 -46.80 32.68
C THR A 923 -28.44 -46.20 32.56
N ALA A 924 -28.56 -44.91 32.23
CA ALA A 924 -29.85 -44.27 31.96
C ALA A 924 -30.40 -44.59 30.56
N GLY A 925 -29.61 -45.23 29.70
CA GLY A 925 -30.01 -45.64 28.36
C GLY A 925 -29.85 -44.55 27.29
N ALA A 926 -30.34 -44.86 26.10
CA ALA A 926 -30.41 -43.93 24.97
C ALA A 926 -31.73 -44.11 24.21
N LYS A 927 -32.23 -43.03 23.59
CA LYS A 927 -33.52 -42.99 22.89
C LYS A 927 -33.40 -42.47 21.45
N LEU A 928 -34.07 -43.14 20.51
CA LEU A 928 -34.23 -42.64 19.14
C LEU A 928 -35.33 -41.59 19.03
N LEU A 929 -35.05 -40.58 18.20
CA LEU A 929 -36.02 -39.56 17.77
C LEU A 929 -36.29 -39.59 16.24
N SER A 930 -35.66 -40.54 15.54
CA SER A 930 -35.90 -40.84 14.12
C SER A 930 -35.42 -42.26 13.81
N SER A 931 -35.78 -42.79 12.64
CA SER A 931 -35.16 -44.02 12.15
C SER A 931 -33.70 -43.76 11.75
N ILE A 932 -32.79 -44.64 12.15
CA ILE A 932 -31.34 -44.49 11.92
C ILE A 932 -30.69 -45.81 11.50
N GLU A 933 -29.51 -45.73 10.90
CA GLU A 933 -28.65 -46.89 10.59
C GLU A 933 -27.34 -46.80 11.38
N VAL A 934 -26.82 -47.94 11.82
CA VAL A 934 -25.49 -48.09 12.44
C VAL A 934 -24.72 -49.23 11.77
N SER A 935 -23.39 -49.18 11.83
CA SER A 935 -22.52 -50.27 11.39
C SER A 935 -22.58 -51.41 12.39
N ASP A 936 -21.99 -51.25 13.57
CA ASP A 936 -22.12 -52.19 14.69
C ASP A 936 -22.73 -51.48 15.91
N PHE A 937 -23.37 -52.25 16.79
CA PHE A 937 -23.90 -51.74 18.06
C PHE A 937 -23.40 -52.58 19.25
N TYR A 938 -22.65 -51.94 20.15
CA TYR A 938 -22.14 -52.55 21.38
C TYR A 938 -22.97 -52.06 22.57
N LEU A 939 -23.73 -52.96 23.21
CA LEU A 939 -24.61 -52.64 24.33
C LEU A 939 -24.01 -53.16 25.65
N HIS A 940 -23.36 -52.27 26.39
CA HIS A 940 -22.68 -52.64 27.63
C HIS A 940 -23.55 -52.48 28.88
N THR A 941 -24.39 -51.44 28.93
CA THR A 941 -25.38 -51.18 29.99
C THR A 941 -26.43 -50.18 29.48
N GLY A 942 -27.61 -50.16 30.09
CA GLY A 942 -28.70 -49.27 29.72
C GLY A 942 -29.66 -49.87 28.69
N LEU A 943 -30.81 -49.22 28.55
CA LEU A 943 -31.80 -49.57 27.53
C LEU A 943 -31.60 -48.73 26.27
N MET A 944 -31.65 -49.37 25.12
CA MET A 944 -31.73 -48.67 23.83
C MET A 944 -33.20 -48.56 23.42
N ASN A 945 -33.82 -47.42 23.70
CA ASN A 945 -35.22 -47.12 23.40
C ASN A 945 -35.39 -46.66 21.95
N LEU A 946 -36.03 -47.50 21.15
CA LEU A 946 -36.31 -47.24 19.74
C LEU A 946 -37.56 -46.38 19.52
N ASP A 947 -38.38 -46.18 20.56
CA ASP A 947 -39.70 -45.56 20.47
C ASP A 947 -40.52 -46.23 19.33
N THR A 948 -41.08 -45.45 18.41
CA THR A 948 -41.76 -45.93 17.20
C THR A 948 -40.82 -46.10 16.00
N TYR A 949 -39.53 -45.80 16.14
CA TYR A 949 -38.57 -45.73 15.04
C TYR A 949 -37.86 -47.06 14.76
N ASN A 950 -37.19 -47.13 13.61
CA ASN A 950 -36.36 -48.26 13.23
C ASN A 950 -34.88 -48.01 13.55
N LEU A 951 -34.23 -48.98 14.19
CA LEU A 951 -32.77 -49.07 14.24
C LEU A 951 -32.32 -50.19 13.30
N ARG A 952 -31.62 -49.83 12.23
CA ARG A 952 -30.98 -50.80 11.35
C ARG A 952 -29.50 -50.94 11.71
N VAL A 953 -29.08 -52.16 12.00
CA VAL A 953 -27.67 -52.51 12.17
C VAL A 953 -27.23 -53.21 10.90
N THR A 954 -26.12 -52.81 10.30
CA THR A 954 -25.62 -53.38 9.03
C THR A 954 -24.50 -54.41 9.24
N GLY A 955 -23.88 -54.41 10.40
CA GLY A 955 -22.93 -55.39 10.90
C GLY A 955 -23.55 -56.23 12.02
N SER A 956 -22.96 -56.20 13.21
CA SER A 956 -23.36 -57.02 14.35
C SER A 956 -23.81 -56.21 15.56
N ILE A 957 -24.61 -56.87 16.41
CA ILE A 957 -24.86 -56.41 17.78
C ILE A 957 -24.06 -57.26 18.76
N ALA A 958 -23.50 -56.62 19.79
CA ALA A 958 -22.73 -57.30 20.83
C ALA A 958 -23.07 -56.75 22.22
N ALA A 959 -22.94 -57.57 23.26
CA ALA A 959 -23.12 -57.16 24.66
C ALA A 959 -21.88 -57.46 25.51
N THR A 960 -21.79 -56.85 26.69
CA THR A 960 -20.75 -57.20 27.68
C THR A 960 -20.76 -58.71 27.96
N ASN A 961 -19.63 -59.37 27.76
CA ASN A 961 -19.46 -60.83 27.89
C ASN A 961 -20.45 -61.66 27.05
N GLY A 962 -21.04 -61.08 26.00
CA GLY A 962 -22.02 -61.74 25.13
C GLY A 962 -23.40 -61.96 25.75
N VAL A 963 -23.71 -61.33 26.89
CA VAL A 963 -24.98 -61.56 27.61
C VAL A 963 -25.85 -60.30 27.59
N PHE A 964 -27.03 -60.40 26.96
CA PHE A 964 -28.11 -59.42 27.03
C PHE A 964 -29.04 -59.70 28.23
N GLY A 965 -29.81 -58.70 28.67
CA GLY A 965 -30.66 -58.80 29.86
C GLY A 965 -31.62 -57.62 30.03
N ALA A 966 -32.38 -57.61 31.13
CA ALA A 966 -33.38 -56.57 31.40
C ALA A 966 -32.78 -55.17 31.64
N ASP A 967 -31.46 -55.09 31.84
CA ASP A 967 -30.68 -53.86 31.96
C ASP A 967 -29.86 -53.54 30.70
N ARG A 968 -29.95 -54.40 29.67
CA ARG A 968 -29.14 -54.43 28.44
C ARG A 968 -29.96 -55.03 27.30
N MET A 969 -30.89 -54.26 26.77
CA MET A 969 -31.76 -54.66 25.66
C MET A 969 -32.23 -53.46 24.84
N PHE A 970 -32.85 -53.76 23.70
CA PHE A 970 -33.58 -52.78 22.89
C PHE A 970 -35.05 -52.82 23.29
N VAL A 971 -35.71 -51.66 23.33
CA VAL A 971 -37.14 -51.56 23.67
C VAL A 971 -37.87 -50.70 22.63
N THR A 972 -39.12 -51.03 22.33
CA THR A 972 -39.99 -50.27 21.41
C THR A 972 -41.16 -49.64 22.19
N ALA A 973 -41.88 -48.70 21.58
CA ALA A 973 -43.06 -48.06 22.19
C ALA A 973 -44.21 -49.04 22.52
N GLY A 974 -44.16 -50.25 21.97
CA GLY A 974 -45.08 -51.34 22.28
C GLY A 974 -46.34 -51.30 21.41
N ASN A 975 -46.20 -50.86 20.15
CA ASN A 975 -47.25 -50.97 19.13
C ASN A 975 -46.81 -51.93 18.02
N ALA A 976 -47.78 -52.59 17.38
CA ALA A 976 -47.49 -53.47 16.24
C ALA A 976 -46.81 -52.74 15.08
N SER A 977 -47.10 -51.44 14.92
CA SER A 977 -46.59 -50.57 13.85
C SER A 977 -45.22 -49.96 14.13
N ASP A 978 -44.58 -50.25 15.26
CA ASP A 978 -43.26 -49.70 15.57
C ASP A 978 -42.20 -50.21 14.57
N GLY A 979 -41.21 -49.36 14.26
CA GLY A 979 -40.17 -49.66 13.28
C GLY A 979 -39.22 -50.80 13.68
N GLY A 980 -38.98 -51.03 14.97
CA GLY A 980 -38.25 -52.19 15.49
C GLY A 980 -36.73 -52.18 15.27
N LEU A 981 -36.08 -53.29 15.62
CA LEU A 981 -34.65 -53.54 15.38
C LEU A 981 -34.51 -54.37 14.12
N THR A 982 -33.76 -53.87 13.15
CA THR A 982 -33.40 -54.57 11.92
C THR A 982 -31.97 -55.09 12.01
N LEU A 983 -31.78 -56.40 11.82
CA LEU A 983 -30.49 -57.07 11.79
C LEU A 983 -30.28 -57.77 10.44
N PRO A 984 -29.05 -57.79 9.92
CA PRO A 984 -28.75 -58.39 8.64
C PRO A 984 -28.54 -59.88 8.81
N LEU A 985 -29.08 -60.67 7.88
CA LEU A 985 -28.86 -62.10 7.79
C LEU A 985 -27.95 -62.39 6.60
N PHE A 986 -26.86 -63.10 6.86
CA PHE A 986 -25.99 -63.66 5.84
C PHE A 986 -25.92 -65.17 6.05
N LEU A 987 -26.51 -65.92 5.13
CA LEU A 987 -26.41 -67.37 5.11
C LEU A 987 -25.48 -67.79 3.99
N GLU A 988 -24.56 -68.67 4.32
CA GLU A 988 -23.66 -69.34 3.40
C GLU A 988 -24.29 -70.66 2.95
N ASN A 989 -23.84 -71.18 1.81
CA ASN A 989 -24.26 -72.50 1.35
C ASN A 989 -23.59 -73.63 2.18
N ARG A 990 -24.03 -73.80 3.43
CA ARG A 990 -23.56 -74.84 4.37
C ARG A 990 -24.69 -75.41 5.21
N ASP A 991 -24.44 -76.54 5.87
CA ASP A 991 -25.33 -77.09 6.89
C ASP A 991 -25.12 -76.34 8.23
N TYR A 992 -26.22 -75.86 8.82
CA TYR A 992 -26.23 -75.10 10.08
C TYR A 992 -26.58 -75.95 11.31
N SER A 993 -27.03 -77.20 11.17
CA SER A 993 -27.25 -78.12 12.32
C SER A 993 -28.02 -77.51 13.53
N ASN A 994 -29.08 -76.73 13.27
CA ASN A 994 -29.88 -76.01 14.27
C ASN A 994 -29.11 -74.88 15.01
N GLU A 995 -28.24 -74.18 14.29
CA GLU A 995 -27.49 -73.02 14.76
C GLU A 995 -28.39 -71.78 14.86
N GLN A 996 -28.25 -71.04 15.98
CA GLN A 996 -28.85 -69.72 16.13
C GLN A 996 -28.01 -68.71 15.34
N VAL A 997 -28.57 -68.20 14.24
CA VAL A 997 -27.88 -67.27 13.34
C VAL A 997 -28.17 -65.81 13.65
N LEU A 998 -29.31 -65.51 14.29
CA LEU A 998 -29.66 -64.17 14.76
C LEU A 998 -30.31 -64.22 16.14
N LEU A 999 -29.99 -63.21 16.96
CA LEU A 999 -30.63 -62.93 18.23
C LEU A 999 -31.13 -61.49 18.22
N PHE A 1000 -32.40 -61.28 18.55
CA PHE A 1000 -33.05 -60.01 18.76
C PHE A 1000 -33.29 -59.82 20.26
N PRO A 1001 -32.43 -59.07 20.96
CA PRO A 1001 -32.59 -58.77 22.38
C PRO A 1001 -33.59 -57.61 22.57
N ILE A 1002 -34.85 -57.84 22.15
CA ILE A 1002 -35.94 -56.84 22.19
C ILE A 1002 -36.94 -57.19 23.28
N GLY A 1003 -36.99 -56.36 24.33
CA GLY A 1003 -37.86 -56.54 25.48
C GLY A 1003 -38.95 -55.49 25.62
N SER A 1004 -39.41 -55.29 26.85
CA SER A 1004 -40.20 -54.14 27.30
C SER A 1004 -39.45 -53.46 28.45
N GLU A 1005 -39.87 -52.28 28.92
CA GLU A 1005 -39.14 -51.51 29.95
C GLU A 1005 -38.71 -52.31 31.20
N THR A 1006 -39.41 -53.40 31.55
CA THR A 1006 -39.11 -54.20 32.74
C THR A 1006 -38.88 -55.69 32.45
N GLN A 1007 -39.02 -56.14 31.20
CA GLN A 1007 -39.00 -57.56 30.84
C GLN A 1007 -38.04 -57.82 29.69
N PHE A 1008 -37.10 -58.74 29.90
CA PHE A 1008 -36.15 -59.16 28.86
C PHE A 1008 -36.73 -60.29 28.04
N ASN A 1009 -37.52 -59.91 27.05
CA ASN A 1009 -38.02 -60.83 26.04
C ASN A 1009 -37.02 -60.87 24.87
N THR A 1010 -36.97 -61.99 24.15
CA THR A 1010 -36.07 -62.11 22.99
C THR A 1010 -36.75 -62.86 21.84
N GLY A 1011 -36.25 -62.64 20.64
CA GLY A 1011 -36.51 -63.50 19.49
C GLY A 1011 -35.21 -63.97 18.85
N ALA A 1012 -35.21 -65.16 18.27
CA ALA A 1012 -34.05 -65.76 17.65
C ALA A 1012 -34.45 -66.47 16.36
N VAL A 1013 -33.57 -66.41 15.36
CA VAL A 1013 -33.68 -67.15 14.11
C VAL A 1013 -32.69 -68.31 14.16
N LEU A 1014 -33.20 -69.52 13.97
CA LEU A 1014 -32.41 -70.75 13.94
C LEU A 1014 -32.48 -71.36 12.55
N VAL A 1015 -31.37 -71.95 12.10
CA VAL A 1015 -31.27 -72.61 10.80
C VAL A 1015 -30.92 -74.07 10.97
N GLU A 1016 -31.72 -74.95 10.37
CA GLU A 1016 -31.54 -76.39 10.34
C GLU A 1016 -31.36 -76.86 8.90
N GLY A 1017 -30.32 -77.68 8.66
CA GLY A 1017 -29.93 -78.12 7.33
C GLY A 1017 -29.25 -77.02 6.51
N ASN A 1018 -29.27 -77.16 5.18
CA ASN A 1018 -28.67 -76.21 4.26
C ASN A 1018 -29.73 -75.30 3.61
N PRO A 1019 -29.79 -74.00 3.96
CA PRO A 1019 -30.78 -73.05 3.44
C PRO A 1019 -30.44 -72.47 2.05
N GLY A 1020 -29.21 -72.67 1.56
CA GLY A 1020 -28.63 -71.96 0.41
C GLY A 1020 -27.96 -70.63 0.78
N GLU A 1021 -27.21 -70.04 -0.16
CA GLU A 1021 -26.58 -68.72 0.03
C GLU A 1021 -27.61 -67.61 -0.17
N VAL A 1022 -27.84 -66.80 0.86
CA VAL A 1022 -28.80 -65.68 0.82
C VAL A 1022 -28.34 -64.53 1.71
N SER A 1023 -28.70 -63.31 1.33
CA SER A 1023 -28.52 -62.12 2.17
C SER A 1023 -29.78 -61.27 2.15
N GLY A 1024 -30.18 -60.79 3.32
CA GLY A 1024 -31.33 -59.92 3.49
C GLY A 1024 -31.43 -59.46 4.94
N ASP A 1025 -32.55 -58.87 5.33
CA ASP A 1025 -32.72 -58.28 6.65
C ASP A 1025 -33.95 -58.89 7.36
N PHE A 1026 -33.86 -59.04 8.68
CA PHE A 1026 -35.00 -59.31 9.56
C PHE A 1026 -35.22 -58.11 10.49
N THR A 1027 -36.47 -57.68 10.61
CA THR A 1027 -36.89 -56.62 11.52
C THR A 1027 -37.84 -57.19 12.55
N MET A 1028 -37.57 -56.95 13.83
CA MET A 1028 -38.43 -57.41 14.92
C MET A 1028 -38.84 -56.23 15.82
N ASN A 1029 -40.08 -56.22 16.27
CA ASN A 1029 -40.51 -55.36 17.38
C ASN A 1029 -41.38 -56.15 18.37
N GLY A 1030 -41.26 -55.77 19.64
CA GLY A 1030 -41.97 -56.41 20.73
C GLY A 1030 -43.18 -55.59 21.17
N VAL A 1031 -44.33 -56.25 21.35
CA VAL A 1031 -45.56 -55.58 21.79
C VAL A 1031 -45.95 -56.11 23.17
N ASN A 1032 -45.81 -55.27 24.19
CA ASN A 1032 -46.09 -55.62 25.60
C ASN A 1032 -47.58 -55.57 25.96
N LYS A 1033 -48.42 -56.19 25.13
CA LYS A 1033 -49.88 -56.31 25.29
C LYS A 1033 -50.33 -57.64 24.70
N SER A 1034 -51.50 -58.14 25.09
CA SER A 1034 -52.14 -59.25 24.38
C SER A 1034 -52.44 -58.85 22.93
N HIS A 1035 -52.29 -59.79 21.99
CA HIS A 1035 -52.61 -59.54 20.58
C HIS A 1035 -54.08 -59.07 20.42
N PRO A 1036 -54.40 -58.08 19.56
CA PRO A 1036 -55.76 -57.55 19.42
C PRO A 1036 -56.84 -58.57 19.04
N SER A 1037 -56.46 -59.69 18.42
CA SER A 1037 -57.38 -60.80 18.08
C SER A 1037 -57.64 -61.77 19.24
N ALA A 1038 -57.05 -61.56 20.42
CA ALA A 1038 -57.29 -62.41 21.58
C ALA A 1038 -58.79 -62.48 21.91
N SER A 1039 -59.32 -63.69 22.07
CA SER A 1039 -60.73 -63.89 22.47
C SER A 1039 -60.95 -63.53 23.94
N ASN A 1040 -59.90 -63.66 24.76
CA ASN A 1040 -59.82 -63.25 26.16
C ASN A 1040 -58.36 -63.02 26.55
N ALA A 1041 -58.04 -61.88 27.16
CA ALA A 1041 -56.67 -61.53 27.55
C ALA A 1041 -56.07 -62.47 28.62
N ALA A 1042 -56.90 -63.19 29.39
CA ALA A 1042 -56.42 -64.18 30.38
C ALA A 1042 -56.02 -65.52 29.75
N ASP A 1043 -56.36 -65.76 28.48
CA ASP A 1043 -56.16 -67.04 27.79
C ASP A 1043 -54.99 -66.99 26.79
N VAL A 1044 -54.30 -65.85 26.69
CA VAL A 1044 -53.20 -65.61 25.76
C VAL A 1044 -52.04 -64.89 26.46
N LEU A 1045 -50.87 -64.97 25.87
CA LEU A 1045 -49.69 -64.24 26.32
C LEU A 1045 -49.92 -62.73 26.19
N ASN A 1046 -49.60 -61.97 27.24
CA ASN A 1046 -49.60 -60.50 27.24
C ASN A 1046 -48.35 -59.93 26.55
N TYR A 1047 -47.90 -60.60 25.50
CA TYR A 1047 -46.78 -60.21 24.68
C TYR A 1047 -46.88 -60.90 23.31
N TYR A 1048 -46.53 -60.19 22.25
CA TYR A 1048 -46.32 -60.80 20.94
C TYR A 1048 -45.18 -60.10 20.21
N TRP A 1049 -44.52 -60.85 19.32
CA TRP A 1049 -43.45 -60.36 18.46
C TRP A 1049 -43.99 -60.17 17.06
N VAL A 1050 -43.67 -59.02 16.46
CA VAL A 1050 -43.94 -58.77 15.05
C VAL A 1050 -42.62 -58.94 14.31
N LEU A 1051 -42.58 -59.85 13.36
CA LEU A 1051 -41.42 -60.14 12.53
C LEU A 1051 -41.69 -59.71 11.08
N ARG A 1052 -40.74 -59.03 10.46
CA ARG A 1052 -40.75 -58.66 9.04
C ARG A 1052 -39.42 -59.03 8.39
N HIS A 1053 -39.42 -59.31 7.10
CA HIS A 1053 -38.20 -59.57 6.35
C HIS A 1053 -38.15 -58.82 5.02
N SER A 1054 -36.95 -58.66 4.46
CA SER A 1054 -36.74 -58.15 3.09
C SER A 1054 -35.51 -58.80 2.45
N GLY A 1055 -35.58 -59.14 1.16
CA GLY A 1055 -34.46 -59.71 0.40
C GLY A 1055 -34.21 -61.20 0.63
N LEU A 1056 -35.14 -61.89 1.29
CA LEU A 1056 -35.02 -63.29 1.71
C LEU A 1056 -35.99 -64.24 0.96
N GLU A 1057 -36.48 -63.84 -0.22
CA GLU A 1057 -37.58 -64.52 -0.93
C GLU A 1057 -37.16 -65.87 -1.57
N SER A 1058 -35.86 -66.16 -1.65
CA SER A 1058 -35.29 -67.32 -2.35
C SER A 1058 -34.94 -68.52 -1.45
N VAL A 1059 -35.17 -68.44 -0.13
CA VAL A 1059 -34.72 -69.46 0.84
C VAL A 1059 -35.64 -70.68 0.90
N ASN A 1060 -35.06 -71.86 1.09
CA ASN A 1060 -35.80 -73.12 1.29
C ASN A 1060 -36.67 -73.07 2.57
N GLN A 1061 -37.99 -73.18 2.40
CA GLN A 1061 -39.01 -72.99 3.45
C GLN A 1061 -38.90 -73.94 4.66
N ASN A 1062 -38.18 -75.07 4.58
CA ASN A 1062 -38.13 -76.03 5.69
C ASN A 1062 -36.92 -75.86 6.63
N SER A 1063 -36.00 -74.94 6.32
CA SER A 1063 -34.71 -74.79 7.02
C SER A 1063 -34.70 -73.74 8.14
N ILE A 1064 -35.74 -72.89 8.24
CA ILE A 1064 -35.78 -71.77 9.18
C ILE A 1064 -36.77 -72.04 10.31
N SER A 1065 -36.32 -71.84 11.54
CA SER A 1065 -37.13 -71.92 12.76
C SER A 1065 -37.00 -70.63 13.56
N TYR A 1066 -38.04 -70.28 14.32
CA TYR A 1066 -38.03 -69.13 15.23
C TYR A 1066 -38.17 -69.57 16.67
N GLN A 1067 -37.42 -68.93 17.56
CA GLN A 1067 -37.51 -69.13 18.99
C GLN A 1067 -37.72 -67.79 19.68
N PHE A 1068 -38.71 -67.72 20.57
CA PHE A 1068 -39.00 -66.51 21.33
C PHE A 1068 -38.99 -66.81 22.82
N SER A 1069 -38.49 -65.88 23.63
CA SER A 1069 -38.46 -66.02 25.09
C SER A 1069 -39.26 -64.92 25.78
N TYR A 1070 -40.02 -65.30 26.81
CA TYR A 1070 -40.79 -64.41 27.67
C TYR A 1070 -40.28 -64.50 29.11
N GLN A 1071 -39.78 -63.41 29.70
CA GLN A 1071 -39.16 -63.39 31.04
C GLN A 1071 -39.42 -62.08 31.80
N PRO A 1072 -39.53 -62.07 33.14
CA PRO A 1072 -39.54 -63.22 34.06
C PRO A 1072 -40.95 -63.83 34.12
N GLY A 1073 -41.13 -65.02 33.54
CA GLY A 1073 -42.44 -65.67 33.45
C GLY A 1073 -42.35 -66.97 32.65
N GLY A 1074 -43.14 -67.97 33.01
CA GLY A 1074 -43.30 -69.20 32.22
C GLY A 1074 -44.61 -69.17 31.45
N LEU A 1075 -44.67 -69.89 30.34
CA LEU A 1075 -45.94 -70.14 29.65
C LEU A 1075 -46.76 -71.15 30.46
N ASP A 1076 -48.07 -70.92 30.56
CA ASP A 1076 -48.99 -71.88 31.19
C ASP A 1076 -48.96 -73.24 30.48
N ASN A 1077 -49.08 -74.32 31.26
CA ASN A 1077 -48.99 -75.72 30.79
C ASN A 1077 -49.99 -76.11 29.68
N ASN A 1078 -51.02 -75.30 29.43
CA ASN A 1078 -52.06 -75.54 28.42
C ASN A 1078 -51.94 -74.60 27.20
N TRP A 1079 -50.89 -73.78 27.14
CA TRP A 1079 -50.67 -72.85 26.04
C TRP A 1079 -49.87 -73.50 24.92
N ARG A 1080 -50.10 -72.99 23.71
CA ARG A 1080 -49.48 -73.44 22.46
C ARG A 1080 -48.88 -72.24 21.74
N ALA A 1081 -47.79 -72.46 21.04
CA ALA A 1081 -47.24 -71.48 20.10
C ALA A 1081 -48.30 -71.13 19.04
N ALA A 1082 -48.52 -69.84 18.81
CA ALA A 1082 -49.49 -69.33 17.85
C ALA A 1082 -48.83 -68.27 16.97
N ARG A 1083 -48.93 -68.43 15.66
CA ARG A 1083 -48.46 -67.42 14.70
C ARG A 1083 -49.55 -67.05 13.70
N LEU A 1084 -49.55 -65.80 13.29
CA LEU A 1084 -50.38 -65.25 12.24
C LEU A 1084 -49.47 -64.72 11.14
N ILE A 1085 -49.52 -65.35 9.97
CA ILE A 1085 -48.65 -64.96 8.84
C ILE A 1085 -49.28 -63.76 8.13
N GLU A 1086 -48.45 -62.80 7.74
CA GLU A 1086 -48.89 -61.65 6.95
C GLU A 1086 -49.62 -62.09 5.69
N GLY A 1087 -50.81 -61.52 5.43
CA GLY A 1087 -51.67 -61.91 4.31
C GLY A 1087 -52.58 -63.13 4.56
N THR A 1088 -52.53 -63.75 5.75
CA THR A 1088 -53.44 -64.84 6.15
C THR A 1088 -54.47 -64.37 7.19
N THR A 1089 -55.56 -65.11 7.35
CA THR A 1089 -56.66 -64.78 8.29
C THR A 1089 -56.76 -65.72 9.48
N ASP A 1090 -56.10 -66.88 9.38
CA ASP A 1090 -56.20 -67.96 10.35
C ASP A 1090 -54.91 -68.10 11.15
N TRP A 1091 -55.08 -68.36 12.45
CA TRP A 1091 -53.97 -68.62 13.35
C TRP A 1091 -53.42 -70.03 13.15
N ILE A 1092 -52.12 -70.12 12.91
CA ILE A 1092 -51.40 -71.39 12.88
C ILE A 1092 -50.94 -71.70 14.30
N THR A 1093 -51.50 -72.75 14.89
CA THR A 1093 -51.14 -73.20 16.26
C THR A 1093 -50.30 -74.47 16.22
N GLY A 1094 -49.28 -74.53 17.08
CA GLY A 1094 -48.41 -75.71 17.21
C GLY A 1094 -49.10 -76.89 17.91
N SER A 1095 -48.57 -78.09 17.70
CA SER A 1095 -49.06 -79.35 18.29
C SER A 1095 -48.64 -79.57 19.75
N ASN A 1096 -47.64 -78.84 20.26
CA ASN A 1096 -47.06 -79.04 21.59
C ASN A 1096 -47.67 -78.11 22.65
N ASN A 1097 -48.00 -78.67 23.82
CA ASN A 1097 -48.23 -77.91 25.05
C ASN A 1097 -46.88 -77.44 25.61
N THR A 1098 -46.68 -76.14 25.81
CA THR A 1098 -45.48 -75.62 26.48
C THR A 1098 -45.58 -75.86 27.98
N VAL A 1099 -44.81 -76.80 28.55
CA VAL A 1099 -44.80 -77.06 30.00
C VAL A 1099 -43.80 -76.12 30.68
N ASN A 1100 -44.28 -75.13 31.43
CA ASN A 1100 -43.49 -74.18 32.26
C ASN A 1100 -42.18 -73.69 31.61
N SER A 1101 -42.18 -73.55 30.29
CA SER A 1101 -41.03 -73.09 29.52
C SER A 1101 -41.18 -71.59 29.30
N PRO A 1102 -40.13 -70.78 29.54
CA PRO A 1102 -40.13 -69.38 29.12
C PRO A 1102 -39.95 -69.22 27.61
N VAL A 1103 -39.77 -70.32 26.87
CA VAL A 1103 -39.46 -70.33 25.44
C VAL A 1103 -40.61 -70.89 24.61
N VAL A 1104 -41.00 -70.16 23.56
CA VAL A 1104 -41.93 -70.56 22.49
C VAL A 1104 -41.11 -70.90 21.24
N ASN A 1105 -41.28 -72.10 20.69
CA ASN A 1105 -40.59 -72.54 19.47
C ASN A 1105 -41.56 -72.69 18.29
N PHE A 1106 -41.14 -72.22 17.12
CA PHE A 1106 -41.80 -72.38 15.83
C PHE A 1106 -40.85 -73.09 14.87
N SER A 1107 -40.83 -74.42 14.95
CA SER A 1107 -39.98 -75.27 14.10
C SER A 1107 -40.43 -75.28 12.65
N SER A 1108 -39.47 -75.29 11.71
CA SER A 1108 -39.70 -75.36 10.26
C SER A 1108 -40.76 -74.34 9.79
N ALA A 1109 -40.63 -73.10 10.28
CA ALA A 1109 -41.56 -72.02 10.02
C ALA A 1109 -41.41 -71.41 8.62
N GLY A 1110 -40.23 -71.56 8.02
CA GLY A 1110 -39.85 -70.87 6.79
C GLY A 1110 -39.62 -69.37 7.02
N ILE A 1111 -39.23 -68.67 5.96
CA ILE A 1111 -39.09 -67.21 6.01
C ILE A 1111 -40.47 -66.59 5.82
N VAL A 1112 -41.01 -66.05 6.91
CA VAL A 1112 -42.34 -65.43 6.93
C VAL A 1112 -42.32 -64.14 7.73
N SER A 1113 -43.06 -63.15 7.25
CA SER A 1113 -43.48 -62.00 8.05
C SER A 1113 -44.77 -62.33 8.79
N GLY A 1114 -44.94 -61.85 10.02
CA GLY A 1114 -46.13 -62.11 10.80
C GLY A 1114 -45.98 -61.87 12.30
N ASP A 1115 -47.07 -62.16 13.01
CA ASP A 1115 -47.17 -61.98 14.46
C ASP A 1115 -47.01 -63.33 15.16
N PHE A 1116 -46.18 -63.38 16.20
CA PHE A 1116 -45.83 -64.59 16.94
C PHE A 1116 -46.17 -64.39 18.42
N THR A 1117 -46.83 -65.38 19.02
CA THR A 1117 -47.26 -65.34 20.43
C THR A 1117 -47.56 -66.76 20.95
N ALA A 1118 -48.20 -66.86 22.13
CA ALA A 1118 -48.67 -68.11 22.69
C ALA A 1118 -50.03 -67.94 23.39
N GLY A 1119 -50.83 -69.00 23.49
CA GLY A 1119 -52.11 -68.98 24.20
C GLY A 1119 -52.82 -70.33 24.21
N LYS A 1120 -53.98 -70.41 24.87
CA LYS A 1120 -54.84 -71.61 24.86
C LYS A 1120 -55.32 -71.93 23.44
N ASN A 1121 -55.71 -73.19 23.21
CA ASN A 1121 -56.37 -73.58 21.97
C ASN A 1121 -57.66 -72.74 21.78
N ASN A 1122 -57.87 -72.15 20.60
CA ASN A 1122 -58.92 -71.16 20.30
C ASN A 1122 -58.85 -69.84 21.12
N GLY A 1123 -57.67 -69.50 21.68
CA GLY A 1123 -57.44 -68.24 22.39
C GLY A 1123 -57.42 -66.99 21.50
N PHE A 1124 -57.44 -67.17 20.18
CA PHE A 1124 -57.44 -66.10 19.19
C PHE A 1124 -58.62 -66.26 18.24
N ASN A 1125 -59.30 -65.16 17.95
CA ASN A 1125 -60.32 -65.09 16.91
C ASN A 1125 -59.66 -65.06 15.53
N SER A 1126 -60.25 -65.73 14.54
CA SER A 1126 -59.89 -65.52 13.12
C SER A 1126 -60.08 -64.06 12.76
N LEU A 1127 -59.20 -63.52 11.93
CA LEU A 1127 -59.30 -62.15 11.48
C LEU A 1127 -60.45 -62.00 10.47
N THR A 1128 -61.35 -61.07 10.76
CA THR A 1128 -62.39 -60.69 9.80
C THR A 1128 -61.78 -59.78 8.75
N VAL A 1129 -61.64 -60.26 7.51
CA VAL A 1129 -61.29 -59.41 6.38
C VAL A 1129 -62.51 -58.56 6.04
N ILE A 1130 -62.47 -57.28 6.41
CA ILE A 1130 -63.37 -56.30 5.81
C ILE A 1130 -62.77 -55.96 4.44
N THR A 1131 -63.18 -56.70 3.41
CA THR A 1131 -62.91 -56.31 2.03
C THR A 1131 -63.73 -55.06 1.74
N VAL A 1132 -63.17 -53.88 1.98
CA VAL A 1132 -63.66 -52.68 1.32
C VAL A 1132 -63.28 -52.85 -0.15
N VAL A 1133 -64.21 -53.36 -0.95
CA VAL A 1133 -64.12 -53.30 -2.40
C VAL A 1133 -64.24 -51.81 -2.76
N LEU A 1134 -63.10 -51.11 -2.82
CA LEU A 1134 -63.04 -49.88 -3.59
C LEU A 1134 -63.04 -50.30 -5.07
N GLN A 1135 -64.24 -50.58 -5.58
CA GLN A 1135 -64.45 -50.84 -7.00
C GLN A 1135 -64.03 -49.58 -7.74
N MET A 1136 -62.99 -49.71 -8.55
CA MET A 1136 -62.46 -48.61 -9.35
C MET A 1136 -63.57 -48.04 -10.23
N ALA A 1137 -63.91 -46.76 -10.04
CA ALA A 1137 -64.37 -45.95 -11.15
C ALA A 1137 -63.15 -45.60 -12.02
N THR A 1138 -62.77 -46.53 -12.89
CA THR A 1138 -61.82 -46.37 -14.01
C THR A 1138 -62.39 -45.42 -15.08
N GLY A 1139 -62.63 -44.16 -14.70
CA GLY A 1139 -63.18 -43.14 -15.60
C GLY A 1139 -62.83 -41.68 -15.29
N LEU A 1140 -62.32 -41.34 -14.09
CA LEU A 1140 -62.05 -39.93 -13.72
C LEU A 1140 -60.61 -39.59 -13.28
N ILE A 1141 -59.69 -40.56 -13.25
CA ILE A 1141 -58.29 -40.35 -12.78
C ILE A 1141 -57.30 -40.08 -13.95
N LYS A 1142 -57.80 -39.95 -15.18
CA LYS A 1142 -57.04 -39.34 -16.29
C LYS A 1142 -57.23 -37.82 -16.44
N ALA A 1143 -57.98 -37.18 -15.54
CA ALA A 1143 -58.28 -35.74 -15.60
C ALA A 1143 -57.78 -34.92 -14.39
N LEU A 1144 -57.14 -35.53 -13.38
CA LEU A 1144 -56.61 -34.82 -12.20
C LEU A 1144 -55.08 -34.79 -12.11
N GLY A 1145 -54.37 -35.40 -13.06
CA GLY A 1145 -52.91 -35.29 -13.22
C GLY A 1145 -52.43 -33.99 -13.90
N GLN A 1146 -53.34 -33.03 -14.14
CA GLN A 1146 -53.02 -31.73 -14.76
C GLN A 1146 -53.53 -30.53 -13.95
N LEU A 1147 -53.83 -30.68 -12.65
CA LEU A 1147 -54.35 -29.56 -11.84
C LEU A 1147 -53.67 -29.38 -10.46
N SER A 1148 -52.36 -29.61 -10.35
CA SER A 1148 -51.60 -29.26 -9.14
C SER A 1148 -50.28 -28.51 -9.39
N VAL A 1149 -50.02 -28.10 -10.63
CA VAL A 1149 -48.94 -27.14 -10.95
C VAL A 1149 -49.43 -25.68 -10.89
N MET A 1150 -50.72 -25.44 -10.63
CA MET A 1150 -51.33 -24.09 -10.77
C MET A 1150 -52.00 -23.52 -9.50
N VAL A 1151 -51.75 -24.09 -8.31
CA VAL A 1151 -52.26 -23.53 -7.02
C VAL A 1151 -51.16 -23.28 -5.97
N VAL A 1152 -49.91 -23.70 -6.20
CA VAL A 1152 -48.77 -23.30 -5.36
C VAL A 1152 -48.13 -21.97 -5.83
N LEU A 1153 -48.57 -21.42 -6.97
CA LEU A 1153 -48.17 -20.08 -7.41
C LEU A 1153 -48.98 -18.93 -6.77
N LEU A 1154 -49.94 -19.23 -5.88
CA LEU A 1154 -50.82 -18.23 -5.28
C LEU A 1154 -50.81 -18.21 -3.74
N GLN A 1155 -49.71 -18.59 -3.09
CA GLN A 1155 -49.50 -18.28 -1.66
C GLN A 1155 -48.05 -17.95 -1.26
N ILE A 1156 -47.20 -17.53 -2.20
CA ILE A 1156 -45.91 -16.88 -1.88
C ILE A 1156 -45.94 -15.47 -2.46
N LYS A 1157 -46.77 -14.61 -1.84
CA LYS A 1157 -46.82 -13.16 -2.13
C LYS A 1157 -46.60 -12.27 -0.92
N ARG A 1158 -46.09 -12.83 0.19
CA ARG A 1158 -45.66 -12.05 1.35
C ARG A 1158 -44.46 -12.71 1.99
N LEU A 1159 -43.27 -12.20 1.63
CA LEU A 1159 -42.04 -12.04 2.42
C LEU A 1159 -40.80 -12.30 1.55
N ILE A 1160 -39.92 -11.29 1.51
CA ILE A 1160 -38.51 -11.22 1.04
C ILE A 1160 -38.28 -10.41 -0.28
N PRO A 1161 -37.22 -9.55 -0.34
CA PRO A 1161 -37.18 -8.28 -1.10
C PRO A 1161 -36.63 -8.31 -2.55
N MET A 1162 -36.78 -7.15 -3.19
CA MET A 1162 -36.75 -6.82 -4.64
C MET A 1162 -35.45 -7.00 -5.46
N THR A 1163 -34.35 -7.55 -4.94
CA THR A 1163 -33.06 -7.56 -5.68
C THR A 1163 -32.79 -8.81 -6.52
N LEU A 1164 -33.50 -9.92 -6.29
CA LEU A 1164 -33.34 -11.14 -7.11
C LEU A 1164 -34.09 -11.12 -8.45
N LEU A 1165 -34.98 -10.14 -8.68
CA LEU A 1165 -35.85 -10.10 -9.85
C LEU A 1165 -35.14 -9.62 -11.13
N ARG A 1166 -34.02 -8.88 -11.02
CA ARG A 1166 -33.25 -8.42 -12.19
C ARG A 1166 -32.32 -9.47 -12.79
N LEU A 1167 -31.87 -10.45 -12.01
CA LEU A 1167 -30.97 -11.50 -12.52
C LEU A 1167 -31.72 -12.60 -13.27
N ALA A 1168 -32.93 -12.96 -12.81
CA ALA A 1168 -33.77 -13.96 -13.48
C ALA A 1168 -34.32 -13.47 -14.84
N THR A 1169 -34.52 -12.16 -15.01
CA THR A 1169 -35.03 -11.58 -16.26
C THR A 1169 -33.98 -11.54 -17.38
N MET A 1170 -32.68 -11.61 -17.04
CA MET A 1170 -31.58 -11.59 -18.02
C MET A 1170 -31.25 -13.00 -18.54
N VAL A 1171 -31.44 -14.04 -17.70
CA VAL A 1171 -31.15 -15.43 -18.06
C VAL A 1171 -32.29 -16.07 -18.88
N LEU A 1172 -33.54 -15.67 -18.66
CA LEU A 1172 -34.68 -16.27 -19.35
C LEU A 1172 -34.87 -15.80 -20.82
N ARG A 1173 -34.18 -14.74 -21.27
CA ARG A 1173 -34.21 -14.27 -22.67
C ARG A 1173 -33.27 -15.02 -23.62
N ALA A 1174 -32.41 -15.90 -23.10
CA ALA A 1174 -31.40 -16.60 -23.92
C ALA A 1174 -31.81 -18.03 -24.33
N ALA A 1175 -32.94 -18.57 -23.86
CA ALA A 1175 -33.20 -20.01 -23.96
C ALA A 1175 -34.30 -20.45 -24.95
N LEU A 1176 -35.26 -19.60 -25.38
CA LEU A 1176 -36.33 -20.03 -26.28
C LEU A 1176 -36.83 -18.87 -27.17
N PRO A 1177 -36.39 -18.77 -28.45
CA PRO A 1177 -37.08 -18.00 -29.47
C PRO A 1177 -38.26 -18.85 -29.98
N ASP A 1178 -39.35 -18.20 -30.36
CA ASP A 1178 -40.57 -18.81 -30.91
C ASP A 1178 -41.45 -19.60 -29.91
N ILE A 1179 -42.51 -18.92 -29.46
CA ILE A 1179 -43.91 -19.28 -29.78
C ILE A 1179 -44.78 -18.14 -29.22
N GLY A 1180 -45.51 -17.48 -30.12
CA GLY A 1180 -46.31 -16.31 -29.82
C GLY A 1180 -47.76 -16.59 -29.43
N LEU A 1181 -48.35 -15.55 -28.83
CA LEU A 1181 -49.78 -15.16 -28.76
C LEU A 1181 -50.70 -16.11 -27.96
N HIS A 1182 -51.48 -15.69 -26.97
CA HIS A 1182 -52.15 -14.40 -26.72
C HIS A 1182 -52.16 -14.01 -25.24
#